data_AF-T2K0K4-F1
#
_entry.id   AF-T2K0K4-F1
#
_cell.length_a   1.000
_cell.length_b   1.000
_cell.length_c   1.000
_cell.angle_alpha   90.00
_cell.angle_beta   90.00
_cell.angle_gamma   90.00
#
_symmetry.space_group_name_H-M   'P 1'
#
loop_
_entity.id
_entity.type
_entity.pdbx_description
1 polymer ?
#
loop_
_entity_poly.entity_id
_entity_poly.type
_entity_poly.pdbx_seq_one_letter_code
_entity_poly.pdbx_strand_id
1 'polypeptide(L)'
;MLTIQRQIWNKSSKFESQQTEHLLLLELSNQDSFNNTYTLEISPFKPQASPERGKISEVIIAYPELRNLETNEQNKVIINNQNIGLKLVLFIKINVVTKHMNDENNGEKEVVSLKVSNQQGNSQLEEVFKINYTGSESVAQTYNSEVEEELKKYQEINLKKQDEPTEETNNNNVEMDALTANQPVNTPTIATQSLGIPIDALTIKLEELIRDQNDWTYEKKPFIDQQTALDLRVLDLSDHSLDNEDLSGLENFANIETLTLAENYITDLEFINHFTKLKYLTITGKTIKNQINWNLLQSLETINFNKNKFESNNNENQLLELKGFSQAQAISFLDNQININLKFDGLENLTHLSLKNNRLNYALSGLGLTKLETLIIESNTINQGLEMNGCDSLTSLRLTSNTIQEVLLLQKFSNLRELNIARNTINQVLNLQGFKDCYITTIEDNKVSNLECHGFDNLESLSIVNNTNLDTLNFEGFSKLKSLNLSRNHLVEVQFLEGITSKQLEKVVLDTNMIENIDSLSKFNTLIDISARNNNIISLSALMELSQLQRLDLSNNRVHQGNQLFQQWQQLTDLNLFNNQIEDLRFFVLLNSLKTLRLDGNPIISVRPLQALASHLETLTIGDITLTGNISEQLTKLPPIQQLETVTVNRKGKEIAKNKFTVFVREIPITKTVKLPVVSIPGGKYFMGEGNSRKQVKVESFWMSQTQITQEQWAAVAQLPKIKTDLNPSPSTVQGNQRPVEQVNWYEAQEFCQRLSKKIGEEIKLPTEEQWEYACRAGTTTPFHFGETLTDKLANYRADNTFAEESTGTYTGQTTDVGSFPPNGFGLYDMHGNVWEWCDSDYDNNNSNKVLRGGSWGNFPSYCRSADRSFYDPGNRTDDIGFRVVVVRRT
;
A
#
# COMPACT_ATOMS: atom_id res chain seq x y z
N MET A 1 -10.84 -10.80 -24.38
CA MET A 1 -11.92 -11.71 -23.89
C MET A 1 -11.66 -12.10 -22.43
N LEU A 2 -12.71 -12.23 -21.60
CA LEU A 2 -12.64 -12.63 -20.20
C LEU A 2 -12.96 -14.12 -20.03
N THR A 3 -12.11 -14.86 -19.32
CA THR A 3 -12.34 -16.28 -18.97
C THR A 3 -12.33 -16.47 -17.45
N ILE A 4 -13.13 -17.40 -16.94
CA ILE A 4 -13.18 -17.79 -15.52
C ILE A 4 -12.64 -19.22 -15.37
N GLN A 5 -11.68 -19.42 -14.48
CA GLN A 5 -11.41 -20.73 -13.89
C GLN A 5 -11.91 -20.78 -12.45
N ARG A 6 -12.47 -21.93 -12.02
CA ARG A 6 -13.04 -22.08 -10.67
C ARG A 6 -12.60 -23.35 -9.95
N GLN A 7 -12.39 -23.22 -8.64
CA GLN A 7 -12.26 -24.35 -7.71
C GLN A 7 -13.20 -24.14 -6.51
N ILE A 8 -13.86 -25.22 -6.06
CA ILE A 8 -14.83 -25.20 -4.95
C ILE A 8 -14.33 -26.12 -3.83
N TRP A 9 -14.22 -25.58 -2.61
CA TRP A 9 -13.91 -26.36 -1.41
C TRP A 9 -15.06 -26.31 -0.39
N ASN A 10 -15.37 -27.48 0.19
CA ASN A 10 -16.45 -27.65 1.16
C ASN A 10 -15.89 -27.94 2.56
N LYS A 11 -16.24 -27.11 3.55
CA LYS A 11 -15.93 -27.37 4.97
C LYS A 11 -17.01 -28.25 5.58
N SER A 12 -16.70 -29.52 5.84
CA SER A 12 -17.63 -30.41 6.53
C SER A 12 -17.85 -29.92 7.96
N SER A 13 -19.04 -29.40 8.27
CA SER A 13 -19.41 -29.17 9.66
C SER A 13 -19.74 -30.52 10.32
N LYS A 14 -19.20 -30.76 11.52
CA LYS A 14 -19.65 -31.87 12.36
C LYS A 14 -21.08 -31.56 12.80
N PHE A 15 -22.07 -32.07 12.06
CA PHE A 15 -23.46 -32.39 12.39
C PHE A 15 -24.32 -31.51 13.35
N GLU A 16 -23.87 -30.37 13.86
CA GLU A 16 -24.67 -29.53 14.78
C GLU A 16 -24.76 -28.04 14.39
N SER A 17 -23.99 -27.55 13.42
CA SER A 17 -24.16 -26.17 12.90
C SER A 17 -24.99 -26.15 11.62
N GLN A 18 -26.12 -25.44 11.64
CA GLN A 18 -27.03 -25.19 10.50
C GLN A 18 -26.44 -24.25 9.42
N GLN A 19 -25.10 -24.21 9.33
CA GLN A 19 -24.33 -23.37 8.42
C GLN A 19 -23.24 -24.21 7.76
N THR A 20 -23.16 -24.15 6.44
CA THR A 20 -22.04 -24.69 5.65
C THR A 20 -21.26 -23.55 5.02
N GLU A 21 -19.94 -23.58 5.19
CA GLU A 21 -19.03 -22.61 4.56
C GLU A 21 -18.46 -23.21 3.27
N HIS A 22 -18.55 -22.46 2.18
CA HIS A 22 -17.95 -22.80 0.89
C HIS A 22 -16.91 -21.73 0.54
N LEU A 23 -15.75 -22.18 0.04
CA LEU A 23 -14.73 -21.29 -0.51
C LEU A 23 -14.68 -21.49 -2.02
N LEU A 24 -14.88 -20.40 -2.75
CA LEU A 24 -14.83 -20.35 -4.20
C LEU A 24 -13.58 -19.59 -4.61
N LEU A 25 -12.66 -20.26 -5.31
CA LEU A 25 -11.56 -19.60 -6.01
C LEU A 25 -12.04 -19.26 -7.41
N LEU A 26 -11.99 -17.98 -7.79
CA LEU A 26 -12.24 -17.53 -9.15
C LEU A 26 -10.99 -16.87 -9.70
N GLU A 27 -10.61 -17.29 -10.88
CA GLU A 27 -9.53 -16.69 -11.63
C GLU A 27 -10.10 -16.06 -12.90
N LEU A 28 -10.04 -14.73 -12.96
CA LEU A 28 -10.45 -13.93 -14.10
C LEU A 28 -9.20 -13.53 -14.88
N SER A 29 -9.09 -13.97 -16.13
CA SER A 29 -8.00 -13.54 -17.01
C SER A 29 -8.54 -12.72 -18.16
N ASN A 30 -7.88 -11.61 -18.46
CA ASN A 30 -8.16 -10.77 -19.62
C ASN A 30 -7.03 -10.95 -20.64
N GLN A 31 -7.38 -11.43 -21.82
CA GLN A 31 -6.45 -11.73 -22.92
C GLN A 31 -5.95 -10.45 -23.65
N ASP A 32 -6.57 -9.29 -23.41
CA ASP A 32 -6.22 -8.03 -24.06
C ASP A 32 -5.36 -7.14 -23.12
N SER A 33 -4.16 -6.77 -23.55
CA SER A 33 -3.15 -6.01 -22.78
C SER A 33 -3.47 -4.53 -22.52
N PHE A 34 -4.67 -4.07 -22.87
CA PHE A 34 -5.11 -2.71 -22.60
C PHE A 34 -5.59 -2.59 -21.15
N ASN A 35 -5.32 -1.44 -20.51
CA ASN A 35 -5.80 -1.01 -19.19
C ASN A 35 -7.35 -0.86 -19.14
N ASN A 36 -8.07 -1.89 -19.55
CA ASN A 36 -9.53 -1.91 -19.51
C ASN A 36 -9.95 -2.17 -18.08
N THR A 37 -10.81 -1.29 -17.59
CA THR A 37 -11.39 -1.44 -16.27
C THR A 37 -12.79 -2.07 -16.38
N TYR A 38 -13.07 -2.99 -15.48
CA TYR A 38 -14.31 -3.77 -15.47
C TYR A 38 -15.04 -3.58 -14.16
N THR A 39 -16.36 -3.61 -14.21
CA THR A 39 -17.20 -3.72 -13.01
C THR A 39 -17.53 -5.18 -12.77
N LEU A 40 -17.09 -5.72 -11.64
CA LEU A 40 -17.47 -7.05 -11.16
C LEU A 40 -18.65 -6.92 -10.22
N GLU A 41 -19.65 -7.74 -10.42
CA GLU A 41 -20.87 -7.79 -9.63
C GLU A 41 -21.07 -9.22 -9.16
N ILE A 42 -20.99 -9.44 -7.85
CA ILE A 42 -21.26 -10.73 -7.21
C ILE A 42 -22.56 -10.58 -6.42
N SER A 43 -23.57 -11.37 -6.78
CA SER A 43 -24.90 -11.29 -6.18
C SER A 43 -25.36 -12.66 -5.71
N PRO A 44 -26.15 -12.77 -4.61
CA PRO A 44 -26.87 -13.99 -4.31
C PRO A 44 -27.79 -14.30 -5.50
N PHE A 45 -27.70 -15.52 -6.03
CA PHE A 45 -28.59 -15.92 -7.11
C PHE A 45 -30.02 -16.04 -6.55
N LYS A 46 -31.02 -15.49 -7.24
CA LYS A 46 -32.43 -15.54 -6.79
C LYS A 46 -33.15 -16.79 -7.34
N PRO A 47 -33.35 -17.85 -6.55
CA PRO A 47 -34.51 -18.71 -6.71
C PRO A 47 -35.62 -18.20 -5.77
N GLN A 48 -36.84 -18.10 -6.28
CA GLN A 48 -38.02 -17.39 -5.75
C GLN A 48 -38.55 -17.74 -4.31
N ALA A 49 -37.75 -18.19 -3.34
CA ALA A 49 -38.33 -18.77 -2.10
C ALA A 49 -37.74 -18.39 -0.72
N SER A 50 -36.62 -17.68 -0.55
CA SER A 50 -36.21 -17.24 0.81
C SER A 50 -35.13 -16.15 0.80
N PRO A 51 -35.28 -15.04 1.58
CA PRO A 51 -34.29 -13.96 1.67
C PRO A 51 -33.00 -14.31 2.43
N GLU A 52 -32.96 -15.45 3.14
CA GLU A 52 -31.78 -15.90 3.92
C GLU A 52 -30.90 -16.93 3.19
N ARG A 53 -31.34 -17.45 2.02
CA ARG A 53 -30.56 -18.44 1.24
C ARG A 53 -29.46 -17.74 0.42
N GLY A 54 -28.22 -18.24 0.51
CA GLY A 54 -27.08 -17.76 -0.30
C GLY A 54 -26.36 -16.50 0.20
N LYS A 55 -26.39 -16.25 1.52
CA LYS A 55 -25.73 -15.08 2.11
C LYS A 55 -24.21 -15.15 1.94
N ILE A 56 -23.66 -14.19 1.20
CA ILE A 56 -22.21 -13.99 1.11
C ILE A 56 -21.77 -13.38 2.44
N SER A 57 -20.94 -14.09 3.20
CA SER A 57 -20.44 -13.62 4.49
C SER A 57 -19.17 -12.80 4.34
N GLU A 58 -18.34 -13.13 3.36
CA GLU A 58 -17.03 -12.52 3.20
C GLU A 58 -16.51 -12.74 1.77
N VAL A 59 -15.94 -11.71 1.16
CA VAL A 59 -15.22 -11.81 -0.12
C VAL A 59 -13.79 -11.36 0.12
N ILE A 60 -12.84 -12.26 -0.11
CA ILE A 60 -11.41 -12.03 0.04
C ILE A 60 -10.80 -11.93 -1.36
N ILE A 61 -10.17 -10.81 -1.69
CA ILE A 61 -9.48 -10.64 -2.98
C ILE A 61 -7.99 -10.83 -2.75
N ALA A 62 -7.34 -11.72 -3.51
CA ALA A 62 -5.92 -12.02 -3.34
C ALA A 62 -4.98 -11.01 -4.03
N TYR A 63 -5.53 -10.02 -4.73
CA TYR A 63 -4.76 -8.97 -5.40
C TYR A 63 -4.51 -7.76 -4.47
N PRO A 64 -3.25 -7.32 -4.25
CA PRO A 64 -2.90 -6.32 -3.23
C PRO A 64 -3.46 -4.91 -3.46
N GLU A 65 -3.79 -4.57 -4.71
CA GLU A 65 -4.17 -3.22 -5.13
C GLU A 65 -5.64 -2.90 -4.87
N LEU A 66 -6.45 -3.91 -4.50
CA LEU A 66 -7.89 -3.79 -4.39
C LEU A 66 -8.32 -3.87 -2.92
N ARG A 67 -8.25 -2.72 -2.23
CA ARG A 67 -8.69 -2.60 -0.83
C ARG A 67 -9.98 -1.78 -0.75
N ASN A 68 -10.90 -2.27 0.09
CA ASN A 68 -12.24 -1.78 0.41
C ASN A 68 -13.34 -2.20 -0.59
N LEU A 69 -13.96 -3.35 -0.30
CA LEU A 69 -15.22 -3.76 -0.91
C LEU A 69 -16.36 -3.41 0.03
N GLU A 70 -17.34 -2.65 -0.45
CA GLU A 70 -18.59 -2.44 0.26
C GLU A 70 -19.61 -3.50 -0.19
N THR A 71 -20.06 -4.33 0.74
CA THR A 71 -21.29 -5.12 0.58
C THR A 71 -22.49 -4.19 0.79
N ASN A 72 -23.36 -4.07 -0.19
CA ASN A 72 -24.58 -3.26 -0.03
C ASN A 72 -25.66 -4.02 0.78
N GLU A 73 -26.76 -3.34 1.13
CA GLU A 73 -27.88 -3.91 1.91
C GLU A 73 -28.56 -5.13 1.25
N GLN A 74 -28.26 -5.45 -0.01
CA GLN A 74 -28.81 -6.58 -0.77
C GLN A 74 -27.85 -7.80 -0.83
N ASN A 75 -26.79 -7.82 -0.01
CA ASN A 75 -25.70 -8.83 -0.03
C ASN A 75 -24.97 -8.92 -1.38
N LYS A 76 -25.00 -7.83 -2.17
CA LYS A 76 -24.32 -7.75 -3.46
C LYS A 76 -22.99 -7.03 -3.28
N VAL A 77 -21.93 -7.59 -3.86
CA VAL A 77 -20.58 -7.02 -3.89
C VAL A 77 -20.35 -6.46 -5.28
N ILE A 78 -20.10 -5.16 -5.38
CA ILE A 78 -19.77 -4.50 -6.64
C ILE A 78 -18.35 -3.97 -6.55
N ILE A 79 -17.50 -4.37 -7.48
CA ILE A 79 -16.13 -3.91 -7.61
C ILE A 79 -16.03 -3.13 -8.90
N ASN A 80 -16.07 -1.80 -8.81
CA ASN A 80 -16.08 -0.92 -9.97
C ASN A 80 -14.67 -0.68 -10.51
N ASN A 81 -14.58 -0.48 -11.82
CA ASN A 81 -13.40 0.03 -12.51
C ASN A 81 -12.10 -0.72 -12.17
N GLN A 82 -12.20 -2.05 -12.14
CA GLN A 82 -11.09 -2.93 -11.84
C GLN A 82 -10.27 -3.24 -13.07
N ASN A 83 -8.97 -2.93 -13.01
CA ASN A 83 -8.04 -3.37 -14.02
C ASN A 83 -7.82 -4.87 -13.88
N ILE A 84 -8.60 -5.65 -14.62
CA ILE A 84 -8.33 -7.06 -14.82
C ILE A 84 -7.21 -7.07 -15.86
N GLY A 85 -5.96 -7.00 -15.39
CA GLY A 85 -4.77 -7.21 -16.22
C GLY A 85 -4.71 -8.66 -16.72
N LEU A 86 -3.53 -9.27 -16.78
CA LEU A 86 -3.43 -10.65 -17.27
C LEU A 86 -4.22 -11.67 -16.43
N LYS A 87 -4.32 -11.48 -15.10
CA LYS A 87 -4.97 -12.41 -14.17
C LYS A 87 -5.40 -11.70 -12.88
N LEU A 88 -6.63 -11.96 -12.43
CA LEU A 88 -7.19 -11.52 -11.15
C LEU A 88 -7.73 -12.74 -10.39
N VAL A 89 -7.30 -12.93 -9.14
CA VAL A 89 -7.69 -14.07 -8.31
C VAL A 89 -8.58 -13.61 -7.14
N LEU A 90 -9.76 -14.20 -7.03
CA LEU A 90 -10.78 -13.91 -6.02
C LEU A 90 -11.05 -15.16 -5.17
N PHE A 91 -11.06 -15.00 -3.85
CA PHE A 91 -11.50 -16.00 -2.89
C PHE A 91 -12.83 -15.56 -2.28
N ILE A 92 -13.94 -16.17 -2.70
CA ILE A 92 -15.27 -15.80 -2.22
C ILE A 92 -15.68 -16.83 -1.16
N LYS A 93 -15.91 -16.36 0.07
CA LYS A 93 -16.39 -17.19 1.17
C LYS A 93 -17.91 -17.02 1.34
N ILE A 94 -18.62 -18.13 1.14
CA ILE A 94 -20.09 -18.15 1.11
C ILE A 94 -20.59 -18.95 2.31
N ASN A 95 -21.41 -18.32 3.14
CA ASN A 95 -22.04 -18.99 4.28
C ASN A 95 -23.50 -19.29 3.92
N VAL A 96 -23.81 -20.57 3.76
CA VAL A 96 -25.17 -21.00 3.48
C VAL A 96 -25.86 -21.42 4.78
N VAL A 97 -26.97 -20.76 5.11
CA VAL A 97 -27.85 -21.13 6.23
C VAL A 97 -28.91 -22.11 5.73
N THR A 98 -28.89 -23.36 6.21
CA THR A 98 -29.84 -24.42 5.80
C THR A 98 -31.03 -24.49 6.75
N LYS A 99 -31.83 -23.42 6.87
CA LYS A 99 -32.88 -23.36 7.90
C LYS A 99 -34.18 -24.14 7.60
N HIS A 100 -34.35 -24.70 6.41
CA HIS A 100 -35.54 -25.53 6.08
C HIS A 100 -35.18 -26.67 5.12
N MET A 101 -34.75 -27.81 5.68
CA MET A 101 -34.60 -29.07 4.95
C MET A 101 -35.85 -29.96 5.10
N ASN A 102 -36.97 -29.51 4.53
CA ASN A 102 -38.14 -30.36 4.24
C ASN A 102 -38.56 -30.26 2.75
N ASP A 103 -37.72 -29.68 1.88
CA ASP A 103 -37.97 -29.65 0.43
C ASP A 103 -37.45 -30.96 -0.20
N GLU A 104 -38.36 -31.81 -0.69
CA GLU A 104 -38.08 -33.11 -1.33
C GLU A 104 -37.31 -33.02 -2.67
N ASN A 105 -36.88 -31.84 -3.09
CA ASN A 105 -36.08 -31.65 -4.30
C ASN A 105 -34.57 -31.65 -3.98
N ASN A 106 -33.98 -32.85 -4.08
CA ASN A 106 -32.53 -33.13 -4.09
C ASN A 106 -31.91 -32.86 -5.48
N GLY A 107 -31.89 -31.59 -5.91
CA GLY A 107 -31.21 -31.18 -7.14
C GLY A 107 -30.39 -29.91 -6.92
N GLU A 108 -29.37 -29.70 -7.76
CA GLU A 108 -28.50 -28.51 -7.79
C GLU A 108 -29.26 -27.23 -7.48
N LYS A 109 -28.82 -26.46 -6.47
CA LYS A 109 -29.45 -25.17 -6.15
C LYS A 109 -28.43 -24.06 -6.44
N GLU A 110 -28.84 -23.12 -7.27
CA GLU A 110 -28.05 -21.93 -7.66
C GLU A 110 -27.91 -21.00 -6.45
N VAL A 111 -26.68 -20.56 -6.13
CA VAL A 111 -26.40 -19.81 -4.89
C VAL A 111 -25.81 -18.42 -5.15
N VAL A 112 -24.94 -18.23 -6.14
CA VAL A 112 -24.27 -16.94 -6.40
C VAL A 112 -24.13 -16.70 -7.91
N SER A 113 -24.36 -15.48 -8.39
CA SER A 113 -24.02 -15.05 -9.76
C SER A 113 -22.85 -14.08 -9.75
N LEU A 114 -21.92 -14.26 -10.69
CA LEU A 114 -20.90 -13.27 -11.04
C LEU A 114 -21.22 -12.66 -12.40
N LYS A 115 -21.22 -11.34 -12.45
CA LYS A 115 -21.36 -10.56 -13.67
C LYS A 115 -20.17 -9.61 -13.82
N VAL A 116 -19.54 -9.60 -14.99
CA VAL A 116 -18.44 -8.71 -15.33
C VAL A 116 -18.87 -7.84 -16.50
N SER A 117 -18.80 -6.53 -16.30
CA SER A 117 -19.23 -5.52 -17.27
C SER A 117 -18.04 -4.64 -17.66
N ASN A 118 -17.97 -4.20 -18.91
CA ASN A 118 -17.01 -3.16 -19.29
C ASN A 118 -17.51 -1.75 -18.87
N GLN A 119 -16.69 -0.72 -19.05
CA GLN A 119 -17.06 0.67 -18.73
C GLN A 119 -18.32 1.19 -19.43
N GLN A 120 -18.72 0.60 -20.57
CA GLN A 120 -19.95 0.96 -21.29
C GLN A 120 -21.19 0.24 -20.75
N GLY A 121 -21.05 -0.59 -19.71
CA GLY A 121 -22.14 -1.38 -19.12
C GLY A 121 -22.49 -2.65 -19.91
N ASN A 122 -21.75 -2.95 -20.98
CA ASN A 122 -21.96 -4.18 -21.75
C ASN A 122 -21.43 -5.37 -20.96
N SER A 123 -22.30 -6.35 -20.70
CA SER A 123 -21.94 -7.59 -20.00
C SER A 123 -20.93 -8.37 -20.83
N GLN A 124 -19.72 -8.51 -20.32
CA GLN A 124 -18.64 -9.26 -20.96
C GLN A 124 -18.62 -10.72 -20.49
N LEU A 125 -19.14 -10.99 -19.29
CA LEU A 125 -19.26 -12.32 -18.71
C LEU A 125 -20.37 -12.35 -17.67
N GLU A 126 -21.22 -13.36 -17.69
CA GLU A 126 -22.26 -13.59 -16.68
C GLU A 126 -22.32 -15.09 -16.40
N GLU A 127 -21.98 -15.50 -15.18
CA GLU A 127 -21.93 -16.90 -14.76
C GLU A 127 -22.71 -17.10 -13.46
N VAL A 128 -23.40 -18.23 -13.36
CA VAL A 128 -24.16 -18.64 -12.18
C VAL A 128 -23.53 -19.88 -11.57
N PHE A 129 -23.19 -19.79 -10.28
CA PHE A 129 -22.59 -20.89 -9.52
C PHE A 129 -23.67 -21.70 -8.79
N LYS A 130 -23.72 -22.99 -9.11
CA LYS A 130 -24.59 -24.00 -8.49
C LYS A 130 -23.81 -24.77 -7.43
N ILE A 131 -24.40 -24.97 -6.25
CA ILE A 131 -23.82 -25.78 -5.19
C ILE A 131 -24.79 -26.93 -4.88
N ASN A 132 -24.29 -28.16 -4.95
CA ASN A 132 -25.08 -29.36 -4.63
C ASN A 132 -24.96 -29.68 -3.13
N TYR A 133 -26.10 -29.77 -2.45
CA TYR A 133 -26.15 -29.95 -0.98
C TYR A 133 -26.10 -31.43 -0.53
N THR A 134 -26.19 -32.38 -1.47
CA THR A 134 -26.06 -33.80 -1.17
C THR A 134 -24.59 -34.17 -1.19
N GLY A 135 -24.05 -34.65 -0.08
CA GLY A 135 -22.63 -34.95 0.14
C GLY A 135 -22.00 -36.05 -0.73
N SER A 136 -22.25 -36.04 -2.04
CA SER A 136 -21.69 -36.96 -3.03
C SER A 136 -21.38 -36.22 -4.34
N GLU A 137 -20.50 -35.23 -4.29
CA GLU A 137 -19.65 -34.94 -5.45
C GLU A 137 -18.31 -35.62 -5.22
N SER A 138 -17.92 -36.48 -6.16
CA SER A 138 -16.61 -37.14 -6.21
C SER A 138 -15.46 -36.20 -6.60
N VAL A 139 -15.71 -34.88 -6.70
CA VAL A 139 -14.73 -33.87 -7.15
C VAL A 139 -14.59 -32.69 -6.17
N ALA A 140 -15.47 -32.57 -5.16
CA ALA A 140 -15.31 -31.55 -4.14
C ALA A 140 -14.15 -31.91 -3.20
N GLN A 141 -13.04 -31.18 -3.30
CA GLN A 141 -11.91 -31.38 -2.39
C GLN A 141 -12.33 -31.04 -0.95
N THR A 142 -11.99 -31.93 -0.02
CA THR A 142 -12.28 -31.74 1.41
C THR A 142 -11.44 -30.59 1.93
N TYR A 143 -12.09 -29.65 2.62
CA TYR A 143 -11.41 -28.55 3.31
C TYR A 143 -10.38 -29.10 4.32
N ASN A 144 -9.09 -28.95 4.01
CA ASN A 144 -7.92 -29.38 4.80
C ASN A 144 -7.16 -28.12 5.31
N SER A 145 -6.48 -28.25 6.44
CA SER A 145 -5.42 -27.34 6.91
C SER A 145 -4.47 -26.81 5.84
N GLU A 146 -4.16 -27.56 4.77
CA GLU A 146 -3.33 -27.09 3.65
C GLU A 146 -3.93 -25.91 2.87
N VAL A 147 -5.26 -25.86 2.71
CA VAL A 147 -5.96 -24.73 2.06
C VAL A 147 -6.01 -23.51 2.99
N GLU A 148 -6.17 -23.73 4.31
CA GLU A 148 -6.01 -22.66 5.31
C GLU A 148 -4.55 -22.15 5.37
N GLU A 149 -3.57 -23.01 5.12
CA GLU A 149 -2.15 -22.67 5.08
C GLU A 149 -1.78 -21.92 3.80
N GLU A 150 -2.35 -22.27 2.65
CA GLU A 150 -2.28 -21.48 1.41
C GLU A 150 -2.94 -20.11 1.58
N LEU A 151 -4.17 -20.06 2.10
CA LEU A 151 -4.86 -18.80 2.40
C LEU A 151 -4.06 -17.95 3.39
N LYS A 152 -3.46 -18.56 4.42
CA LYS A 152 -2.53 -17.91 5.34
C LYS A 152 -1.26 -17.44 4.66
N LYS A 153 -0.63 -18.22 3.79
CA LYS A 153 0.55 -17.80 3.01
C LYS A 153 0.24 -16.56 2.18
N TYR A 154 -0.93 -16.51 1.54
CA TYR A 154 -1.36 -15.31 0.79
C TYR A 154 -1.66 -14.13 1.72
N GLN A 155 -2.30 -14.34 2.87
CA GLN A 155 -2.51 -13.30 3.88
C GLN A 155 -1.18 -12.80 4.50
N GLU A 156 -0.21 -13.68 4.73
CA GLU A 156 1.11 -13.39 5.30
C GLU A 156 2.03 -12.68 4.29
N ILE A 157 1.97 -13.03 3.00
CA ILE A 157 2.64 -12.27 1.92
C ILE A 157 2.07 -10.84 1.86
N ASN A 158 0.77 -10.66 2.12
CA ASN A 158 0.12 -9.35 2.18
C ASN A 158 0.38 -8.58 3.49
N LEU A 159 0.66 -9.27 4.60
CA LEU A 159 1.09 -8.66 5.87
C LEU A 159 2.57 -8.26 5.84
N LYS A 160 3.45 -9.04 5.21
CA LYS A 160 4.87 -8.68 5.02
C LYS A 160 5.08 -7.46 4.12
N LYS A 161 4.10 -7.10 3.28
CA LYS A 161 4.05 -5.81 2.56
C LYS A 161 3.53 -4.63 3.42
N GLN A 162 3.06 -4.86 4.65
CA GLN A 162 2.65 -3.79 5.58
C GLN A 162 3.78 -3.33 6.52
N ASP A 163 4.87 -4.10 6.63
CA ASP A 163 6.08 -3.72 7.40
C ASP A 163 7.14 -2.99 6.55
N GLU A 164 6.85 -2.76 5.26
CA GLU A 164 7.59 -1.79 4.44
C GLU A 164 6.83 -0.45 4.40
N PRO A 165 7.52 0.71 4.43
CA PRO A 165 6.87 2.01 4.50
C PRO A 165 6.08 2.28 3.21
N THR A 166 4.77 2.48 3.34
CA THR A 166 3.86 2.76 2.22
C THR A 166 4.14 4.12 1.56
N GLU A 167 4.46 4.10 0.27
CA GLU A 167 4.29 5.25 -0.62
C GLU A 167 2.80 5.53 -0.85
N GLU A 168 2.35 6.74 -0.51
CA GLU A 168 1.05 7.27 -0.91
C GLU A 168 1.03 7.51 -2.42
N THR A 169 0.33 6.66 -3.18
CA THR A 169 -0.13 6.98 -4.53
C THR A 169 -1.48 7.69 -4.45
N ASN A 170 -1.45 9.02 -4.62
CA ASN A 170 -2.62 9.84 -4.90
C ASN A 170 -3.28 9.38 -6.22
N ASN A 171 -4.46 8.79 -6.16
CA ASN A 171 -5.40 8.73 -7.28
C ASN A 171 -6.39 9.90 -7.16
N ASN A 172 -6.07 11.04 -7.77
CA ASN A 172 -7.08 12.02 -8.15
C ASN A 172 -7.52 11.69 -9.59
N ASN A 173 -8.78 11.27 -9.72
CA ASN A 173 -9.50 11.27 -10.98
C ASN A 173 -9.54 12.70 -11.53
N VAL A 174 -9.03 12.91 -12.75
CA VAL A 174 -9.33 14.10 -13.54
C VAL A 174 -10.19 13.65 -14.73
N GLU A 175 -11.42 14.14 -14.74
CA GLU A 175 -12.33 14.09 -15.88
C GLU A 175 -11.66 14.72 -17.11
N MET A 176 -11.65 13.99 -18.22
CA MET A 176 -11.19 14.47 -19.52
C MET A 176 -12.37 15.14 -20.24
N ASP A 177 -12.47 16.46 -20.10
CA ASP A 177 -13.31 17.28 -20.96
C ASP A 177 -12.57 17.69 -22.25
N ALA A 178 -13.35 17.87 -23.30
CA ALA A 178 -12.97 17.81 -24.70
C ALA A 178 -12.27 19.07 -25.30
N LEU A 179 -11.45 18.81 -26.32
CA LEU A 179 -11.20 19.59 -27.56
C LEU A 179 -10.77 21.08 -27.45
N THR A 180 -9.56 21.41 -27.95
CA THR A 180 -9.37 21.99 -29.32
C THR A 180 -7.91 22.38 -29.66
N ALA A 181 -7.43 21.81 -30.78
CA ALA A 181 -6.54 22.36 -31.83
C ALA A 181 -5.25 23.15 -31.48
N ASN A 182 -4.07 22.56 -31.78
CA ASN A 182 -3.25 22.94 -32.96
C ASN A 182 -1.96 22.09 -33.12
N GLN A 183 -1.88 21.38 -34.25
CA GLN A 183 -0.73 20.94 -35.08
C GLN A 183 0.51 20.26 -34.40
N PRO A 184 0.92 19.05 -34.84
CA PRO A 184 1.99 18.27 -34.23
C PRO A 184 3.38 18.59 -34.77
N VAL A 185 4.38 18.63 -33.88
CA VAL A 185 5.81 18.51 -34.22
C VAL A 185 6.26 17.12 -33.78
N ASN A 186 6.73 16.32 -34.75
CA ASN A 186 7.09 14.92 -34.60
C ASN A 186 8.30 14.70 -33.65
N THR A 187 8.08 13.94 -32.58
CA THR A 187 9.11 13.17 -31.86
C THR A 187 8.55 11.76 -31.60
N PRO A 188 9.28 10.68 -31.97
CA PRO A 188 8.76 9.31 -31.91
C PRO A 188 8.90 8.72 -30.50
N THR A 189 7.77 8.45 -29.85
CA THR A 189 7.70 7.59 -28.66
C THR A 189 7.81 6.14 -29.12
N ILE A 190 8.90 5.45 -28.77
CA ILE A 190 9.03 4.00 -28.98
C ILE A 190 8.16 3.33 -27.91
N ALA A 191 6.96 2.91 -28.32
CA ALA A 191 6.10 2.04 -27.54
C ALA A 191 6.76 0.65 -27.42
N THR A 192 6.75 0.06 -26.22
CA THR A 192 6.94 -1.38 -26.04
C THR A 192 5.88 -2.08 -26.87
N GLN A 193 6.25 -2.54 -28.06
CA GLN A 193 5.41 -3.39 -28.89
C GLN A 193 5.15 -4.69 -28.12
N SER A 194 4.00 -4.79 -27.44
CA SER A 194 3.33 -6.08 -27.43
C SER A 194 3.04 -6.38 -28.90
N LEU A 195 3.58 -7.47 -29.44
CA LEU A 195 3.30 -7.93 -30.80
C LEU A 195 1.81 -8.24 -30.92
N GLY A 196 1.03 -7.20 -31.19
CA GLY A 196 -0.37 -7.26 -31.52
C GLY A 196 -0.48 -7.53 -33.01
N ILE A 197 -0.67 -8.80 -33.36
CA ILE A 197 -1.25 -9.15 -34.65
C ILE A 197 -2.75 -8.89 -34.51
N PRO A 198 -3.41 -8.28 -35.50
CA PRO A 198 -4.87 -8.24 -35.51
C PRO A 198 -5.40 -9.68 -35.51
N ILE A 199 -6.16 -10.04 -34.48
CA ILE A 199 -7.01 -11.23 -34.50
C ILE A 199 -8.11 -10.94 -35.52
N ASP A 200 -7.83 -11.24 -36.80
CA ASP A 200 -8.87 -11.36 -37.80
C ASP A 200 -9.79 -12.50 -37.34
N ALA A 201 -11.08 -12.18 -37.28
CA ALA A 201 -12.15 -13.01 -36.75
C ALA A 201 -12.19 -14.38 -37.42
N LEU A 202 -11.57 -15.40 -36.81
CA LEU A 202 -11.79 -16.83 -37.06
C LEU A 202 -11.02 -17.72 -36.05
N THR A 203 -11.19 -17.48 -34.75
CA THR A 203 -10.82 -18.48 -33.72
C THR A 203 -12.03 -19.39 -33.48
N ILE A 204 -12.30 -20.29 -34.43
CA ILE A 204 -13.28 -21.37 -34.24
C ILE A 204 -12.62 -22.42 -33.35
N LYS A 205 -13.11 -22.45 -32.11
CA LYS A 205 -13.21 -23.60 -31.22
C LYS A 205 -12.73 -24.92 -31.83
N LEU A 206 -11.57 -25.37 -31.36
CA LEU A 206 -11.22 -26.79 -31.28
C LEU A 206 -12.15 -27.57 -30.32
N GLU A 207 -13.19 -26.96 -29.74
CA GLU A 207 -14.21 -27.61 -28.90
C GLU A 207 -15.12 -28.58 -29.66
N GLU A 208 -15.19 -28.49 -31.00
CA GLU A 208 -15.98 -29.46 -31.77
C GLU A 208 -15.21 -30.75 -32.11
N LEU A 209 -13.88 -30.81 -31.90
CA LEU A 209 -13.08 -31.94 -32.37
C LEU A 209 -12.65 -32.97 -31.33
N ILE A 210 -12.47 -32.58 -30.08
CA ILE A 210 -12.08 -33.51 -28.99
C ILE A 210 -13.30 -33.82 -28.10
N ARG A 211 -14.52 -33.59 -28.60
CA ARG A 211 -15.76 -33.92 -27.87
C ARG A 211 -16.21 -35.38 -28.03
N ASP A 212 -15.54 -36.15 -28.89
CA ASP A 212 -15.99 -37.49 -29.28
C ASP A 212 -14.93 -38.59 -29.15
N GLN A 213 -13.98 -38.48 -28.21
CA GLN A 213 -13.12 -39.61 -27.85
C GLN A 213 -12.99 -39.80 -26.33
N ASN A 214 -14.11 -40.19 -25.72
CA ASN A 214 -14.15 -41.31 -24.77
C ASN A 214 -15.59 -41.84 -24.76
N ASP A 215 -15.79 -42.84 -25.64
CA ASP A 215 -17.03 -43.47 -26.08
C ASP A 215 -17.97 -43.88 -24.92
N TRP A 216 -19.27 -43.58 -25.05
CA TRP A 216 -20.36 -44.56 -25.01
C TRP A 216 -21.50 -44.01 -25.89
N THR A 217 -21.34 -44.15 -27.21
CA THR A 217 -22.25 -44.85 -28.13
C THR A 217 -22.03 -44.37 -29.56
N TYR A 218 -21.33 -45.18 -30.34
CA TYR A 218 -21.55 -45.48 -31.76
C TYR A 218 -22.59 -44.60 -32.51
N GLU A 219 -22.17 -43.42 -33.00
CA GLU A 219 -22.74 -42.83 -34.21
C GLU A 219 -21.67 -42.02 -34.96
N LYS A 220 -21.29 -42.49 -36.16
CA LYS A 220 -20.42 -41.77 -37.10
C LYS A 220 -20.88 -40.32 -37.28
N LYS A 221 -20.06 -39.33 -36.91
CA LYS A 221 -20.20 -37.91 -37.30
C LYS A 221 -18.83 -37.19 -37.33
N PRO A 222 -18.75 -36.02 -38.01
CA PRO A 222 -18.02 -35.90 -39.26
C PRO A 222 -16.57 -35.44 -39.09
N PHE A 223 -15.69 -35.97 -39.93
CA PHE A 223 -14.38 -35.37 -40.21
C PHE A 223 -14.55 -33.88 -40.53
N ILE A 224 -13.66 -33.02 -40.00
CA ILE A 224 -13.47 -31.68 -40.57
C ILE A 224 -13.25 -31.87 -42.07
N ASP A 225 -14.00 -31.15 -42.89
CA ASP A 225 -13.75 -31.20 -44.32
C ASP A 225 -12.34 -30.65 -44.64
N GLN A 226 -11.74 -31.18 -45.70
CA GLN A 226 -10.35 -30.87 -46.05
C GLN A 226 -10.11 -29.37 -46.28
N GLN A 227 -11.15 -28.60 -46.65
CA GLN A 227 -11.04 -27.16 -46.89
C GLN A 227 -10.97 -26.38 -45.57
N THR A 228 -11.81 -26.72 -44.60
CA THR A 228 -11.79 -26.11 -43.25
C THR A 228 -10.48 -26.41 -42.51
N ALA A 229 -9.91 -27.62 -42.66
CA ALA A 229 -8.59 -27.94 -42.13
C ALA A 229 -7.45 -27.15 -42.82
N LEU A 230 -7.61 -26.82 -44.09
CA LEU A 230 -6.69 -25.95 -44.84
C LEU A 230 -6.85 -24.46 -44.45
N ASP A 231 -7.98 -24.03 -43.90
CA ASP A 231 -8.25 -22.63 -43.59
C ASP A 231 -7.84 -22.23 -42.15
N LEU A 232 -7.67 -23.18 -41.25
CA LEU A 232 -7.26 -22.90 -39.86
C LEU A 232 -5.85 -22.28 -39.80
N ARG A 233 -5.69 -21.22 -39.00
CA ARG A 233 -4.43 -20.47 -38.81
C ARG A 233 -3.98 -20.36 -37.36
N VAL A 234 -4.88 -20.53 -36.40
CA VAL A 234 -4.60 -20.38 -34.97
C VAL A 234 -5.00 -21.66 -34.27
N LEU A 235 -4.12 -22.17 -33.42
CA LEU A 235 -4.33 -23.35 -32.61
C LEU A 235 -3.98 -23.03 -31.15
N ASP A 236 -4.96 -23.14 -30.27
CA ASP A 236 -4.77 -22.99 -28.83
C ASP A 236 -5.02 -24.32 -28.14
N LEU A 237 -3.98 -24.85 -27.49
CA LEU A 237 -3.97 -26.10 -26.75
C LEU A 237 -3.87 -25.85 -25.25
N SER A 238 -4.31 -24.71 -24.72
CA SER A 238 -4.11 -24.36 -23.31
C SER A 238 -5.10 -25.02 -22.33
N ASP A 239 -5.97 -25.91 -22.81
CA ASP A 239 -6.87 -26.68 -21.96
C ASP A 239 -6.09 -27.67 -21.09
N HIS A 240 -6.17 -27.52 -19.77
CA HIS A 240 -5.45 -28.32 -18.79
C HIS A 240 -5.70 -29.82 -18.89
N SER A 241 -6.83 -30.24 -19.46
CA SER A 241 -7.20 -31.65 -19.59
C SER A 241 -6.48 -32.37 -20.73
N LEU A 242 -5.92 -31.64 -21.70
CA LEU A 242 -5.27 -32.22 -22.86
C LEU A 242 -3.98 -32.96 -22.49
N ASP A 243 -3.83 -34.16 -23.02
CA ASP A 243 -2.62 -34.97 -22.95
C ASP A 243 -2.08 -35.36 -24.34
N ASN A 244 -1.08 -36.23 -24.38
CA ASN A 244 -0.45 -36.62 -25.64
C ASN A 244 -1.31 -37.51 -26.54
N GLU A 245 -2.33 -38.19 -26.00
CA GLU A 245 -3.26 -39.04 -26.77
C GLU A 245 -4.23 -38.17 -27.60
N ASP A 246 -4.54 -36.97 -27.10
CA ASP A 246 -5.43 -35.99 -27.75
C ASP A 246 -4.84 -35.31 -29.00
N LEU A 247 -3.55 -35.52 -29.28
CA LEU A 247 -2.84 -34.86 -30.40
C LEU A 247 -3.06 -35.52 -31.76
N SER A 248 -3.76 -36.67 -31.81
CA SER A 248 -3.96 -37.43 -33.05
C SER A 248 -4.79 -36.63 -34.07
N GLY A 249 -4.34 -36.59 -35.33
CA GLY A 249 -5.01 -35.88 -36.41
C GLY A 249 -4.58 -34.42 -36.58
N LEU A 250 -3.77 -33.88 -35.66
CA LEU A 250 -3.24 -32.51 -35.76
C LEU A 250 -2.29 -32.33 -36.95
N GLU A 251 -1.68 -33.41 -37.46
CA GLU A 251 -0.84 -33.41 -38.65
C GLU A 251 -1.58 -32.93 -39.93
N ASN A 252 -2.92 -32.91 -39.92
CA ASN A 252 -3.73 -32.47 -41.04
C ASN A 252 -3.85 -30.93 -41.14
N PHE A 253 -3.48 -30.17 -40.09
CA PHE A 253 -3.57 -28.71 -40.07
C PHE A 253 -2.23 -28.05 -40.43
N ALA A 254 -1.75 -28.29 -41.66
CA ALA A 254 -0.44 -27.81 -42.11
C ALA A 254 -0.31 -26.27 -42.24
N ASN A 255 -1.42 -25.52 -42.09
CA ASN A 255 -1.45 -24.08 -42.29
C ASN A 255 -1.46 -23.23 -41.01
N ILE A 256 -1.30 -23.84 -39.83
CA ILE A 256 -1.24 -23.08 -38.56
C ILE A 256 -0.07 -22.09 -38.57
N GLU A 257 -0.38 -20.84 -38.25
CA GLU A 257 0.53 -19.70 -38.11
C GLU A 257 0.73 -19.29 -36.64
N THR A 258 -0.24 -19.57 -35.76
CA THR A 258 -0.15 -19.28 -34.32
C THR A 258 -0.44 -20.53 -33.50
N LEU A 259 0.46 -20.90 -32.59
CA LEU A 259 0.27 -21.99 -31.64
C LEU A 259 0.49 -21.51 -30.20
N THR A 260 -0.49 -21.79 -29.34
CA THR A 260 -0.39 -21.59 -27.89
C THR A 260 -0.50 -22.94 -27.18
N LEU A 261 0.44 -23.19 -26.27
CA LEU A 261 0.49 -24.40 -25.45
C LEU A 261 0.82 -24.00 -24.00
N ALA A 262 -0.18 -23.96 -23.13
CA ALA A 262 0.01 -23.58 -21.74
C ALA A 262 -0.60 -24.61 -20.77
N GLU A 263 0.14 -24.94 -19.71
CA GLU A 263 -0.36 -25.53 -18.45
C GLU A 263 -1.17 -26.85 -18.53
N ASN A 264 -1.12 -27.62 -19.63
CA ASN A 264 -1.78 -28.94 -19.75
C ASN A 264 -0.86 -30.16 -19.49
N TYR A 265 -1.34 -31.39 -19.75
CA TYR A 265 -0.60 -32.64 -19.55
C TYR A 265 0.21 -33.13 -20.77
N ILE A 266 0.20 -32.40 -21.89
CA ILE A 266 1.08 -32.67 -23.05
C ILE A 266 2.54 -32.52 -22.62
N THR A 267 3.31 -33.60 -22.75
CA THR A 267 4.74 -33.66 -22.41
C THR A 267 5.63 -33.95 -23.60
N ASP A 268 5.14 -34.67 -24.62
CA ASP A 268 5.82 -34.82 -25.90
C ASP A 268 5.46 -33.67 -26.84
N LEU A 269 6.47 -32.87 -27.21
CA LEU A 269 6.33 -31.68 -28.04
C LEU A 269 6.74 -31.92 -29.51
N GLU A 270 7.07 -33.16 -29.90
CA GLU A 270 7.51 -33.47 -31.27
C GLU A 270 6.45 -33.12 -32.33
N PHE A 271 5.16 -33.14 -31.97
CA PHE A 271 4.06 -32.79 -32.89
C PHE A 271 4.18 -31.38 -33.48
N ILE A 272 4.82 -30.44 -32.75
CA ILE A 272 5.02 -29.05 -33.19
C ILE A 272 5.79 -28.99 -34.53
N ASN A 273 6.64 -29.99 -34.80
CA ASN A 273 7.43 -30.09 -36.03
C ASN A 273 6.58 -30.13 -37.32
N HIS A 274 5.28 -30.44 -37.23
CA HIS A 274 4.38 -30.46 -38.38
C HIS A 274 3.94 -29.06 -38.84
N PHE A 275 4.00 -28.05 -37.97
CA PHE A 275 3.49 -26.71 -38.25
C PHE A 275 4.57 -25.78 -38.83
N THR A 276 5.08 -26.10 -40.02
CA THR A 276 6.20 -25.38 -40.64
C THR A 276 5.89 -23.93 -41.02
N LYS A 277 4.61 -23.51 -40.98
CA LYS A 277 4.16 -22.14 -41.25
C LYS A 277 3.98 -21.27 -39.99
N LEU A 278 4.34 -21.79 -38.81
CA LEU A 278 4.24 -21.03 -37.57
C LEU A 278 5.04 -19.73 -37.63
N LYS A 279 4.37 -18.65 -37.27
CA LYS A 279 4.93 -17.31 -37.03
C LYS A 279 4.97 -16.97 -35.54
N TYR A 280 3.99 -17.46 -34.77
CA TYR A 280 3.83 -17.13 -33.35
C TYR A 280 3.72 -18.41 -32.53
N LEU A 281 4.60 -18.56 -31.54
CA LEU A 281 4.63 -19.75 -30.69
C LEU A 281 4.69 -19.33 -29.22
N THR A 282 3.73 -19.79 -28.43
CA THR A 282 3.75 -19.68 -26.97
C THR A 282 3.76 -21.06 -26.35
N ILE A 283 4.77 -21.33 -25.53
CA ILE A 283 4.86 -22.54 -24.69
C ILE A 283 5.02 -22.08 -23.25
N THR A 284 4.21 -22.59 -22.33
CA THR A 284 4.24 -22.20 -20.92
C THR A 284 3.97 -23.38 -19.99
N GLY A 285 4.72 -23.47 -18.89
CA GLY A 285 4.53 -24.52 -17.88
C GLY A 285 4.98 -25.91 -18.35
N LYS A 286 5.85 -26.00 -19.36
CA LYS A 286 6.32 -27.27 -19.96
C LYS A 286 7.75 -27.58 -19.60
N THR A 287 8.09 -28.87 -19.67
CA THR A 287 9.47 -29.32 -19.70
C THR A 287 9.90 -29.46 -21.16
N ILE A 288 10.70 -28.51 -21.66
CA ILE A 288 11.18 -28.51 -23.04
C ILE A 288 12.48 -29.33 -23.10
N LYS A 289 12.44 -30.39 -23.90
CA LYS A 289 13.57 -31.27 -24.25
C LYS A 289 13.97 -31.08 -25.71
N ASN A 290 14.93 -31.87 -26.19
CA ASN A 290 15.35 -31.85 -27.61
C ASN A 290 14.41 -32.62 -28.56
N GLN A 291 13.09 -32.43 -28.40
CA GLN A 291 12.04 -33.08 -29.21
C GLN A 291 11.61 -32.23 -30.42
N ILE A 292 11.74 -30.90 -30.31
CA ILE A 292 11.33 -29.97 -31.35
C ILE A 292 12.53 -29.72 -32.28
N ASN A 293 12.33 -29.99 -33.57
CA ASN A 293 13.29 -29.69 -34.62
C ASN A 293 13.07 -28.27 -35.15
N TRP A 294 13.71 -27.30 -34.48
CA TRP A 294 13.62 -25.87 -34.78
C TRP A 294 13.99 -25.51 -36.23
N ASN A 295 14.81 -26.31 -36.92
CA ASN A 295 15.15 -26.07 -38.33
C ASN A 295 13.96 -26.20 -39.28
N LEU A 296 12.86 -26.84 -38.86
CA LEU A 296 11.62 -26.95 -39.62
C LEU A 296 10.71 -25.72 -39.43
N LEU A 297 10.97 -24.88 -38.42
CA LEU A 297 10.10 -23.78 -38.00
C LEU A 297 10.72 -22.41 -38.35
N GLN A 298 11.22 -22.28 -39.58
CA GLN A 298 11.97 -21.10 -40.02
C GLN A 298 11.13 -19.83 -40.19
N SER A 299 9.80 -19.95 -40.20
CA SER A 299 8.86 -18.83 -40.32
C SER A 299 8.55 -18.12 -39.00
N LEU A 300 9.08 -18.61 -37.86
CA LEU A 300 8.79 -18.04 -36.55
C LEU A 300 9.33 -16.61 -36.43
N GLU A 301 8.42 -15.68 -36.11
CA GLU A 301 8.68 -14.26 -35.87
C GLU A 301 8.73 -13.94 -34.37
N THR A 302 7.83 -14.53 -33.58
CA THR A 302 7.75 -14.31 -32.13
C THR A 302 7.65 -15.62 -31.38
N ILE A 303 8.45 -15.73 -30.31
CA ILE A 303 8.51 -16.94 -29.51
C ILE A 303 8.46 -16.58 -28.02
N ASN A 304 7.52 -17.19 -27.30
CA ASN A 304 7.33 -17.03 -25.88
C ASN A 304 7.54 -18.38 -25.20
N PHE A 305 8.64 -18.52 -24.47
CA PHE A 305 8.96 -19.69 -23.67
C PHE A 305 8.80 -19.43 -22.18
N ASN A 306 7.86 -18.61 -21.74
CA ASN A 306 7.79 -18.23 -20.34
C ASN A 306 7.44 -19.40 -19.41
N LYS A 307 8.02 -19.44 -18.20
CA LYS A 307 7.75 -20.42 -17.14
C LYS A 307 7.91 -21.88 -17.57
N ASN A 308 8.89 -22.19 -18.42
CA ASN A 308 9.23 -23.57 -18.77
C ASN A 308 10.47 -24.05 -18.00
N LYS A 309 10.72 -25.35 -18.09
CA LYS A 309 11.94 -25.99 -17.62
C LYS A 309 12.67 -26.58 -18.83
N PHE A 310 13.90 -26.16 -19.07
CA PHE A 310 14.74 -26.74 -20.12
C PHE A 310 15.59 -27.88 -19.54
N GLU A 311 15.45 -29.10 -20.04
CA GLU A 311 16.25 -30.27 -19.61
C GLU A 311 17.27 -30.65 -20.68
N SER A 312 18.55 -30.82 -20.30
CA SER A 312 19.58 -31.36 -21.19
C SER A 312 19.65 -32.88 -21.08
N ASN A 313 19.95 -33.55 -22.19
CA ASN A 313 20.06 -35.02 -22.23
C ASN A 313 21.42 -35.55 -21.74
N ASN A 314 22.37 -34.71 -21.28
CA ASN A 314 23.71 -35.13 -20.85
C ASN A 314 24.28 -34.27 -19.71
N ASN A 315 24.96 -34.92 -18.76
CA ASN A 315 25.47 -34.41 -17.48
C ASN A 315 26.63 -33.37 -17.54
N GLU A 316 26.92 -32.75 -18.68
CA GLU A 316 27.93 -31.70 -18.74
C GLU A 316 27.41 -30.49 -19.53
N ASN A 317 27.39 -29.33 -18.86
CA ASN A 317 27.33 -27.97 -19.42
C ASN A 317 27.13 -27.88 -20.95
N GLN A 318 25.91 -27.74 -21.46
CA GLN A 318 25.71 -27.25 -22.83
C GLN A 318 24.29 -26.75 -23.13
N LEU A 319 24.21 -25.43 -23.31
CA LEU A 319 23.60 -24.70 -24.43
C LEU A 319 22.25 -25.18 -25.00
N LEU A 320 21.21 -24.37 -24.76
CA LEU A 320 20.05 -24.30 -25.65
C LEU A 320 20.50 -23.71 -26.98
N GLU A 321 20.81 -24.54 -27.98
CA GLU A 321 21.13 -24.08 -29.34
C GLU A 321 19.83 -23.74 -30.08
N LEU A 322 19.47 -22.47 -30.10
CA LEU A 322 18.34 -21.94 -30.86
C LEU A 322 18.73 -21.74 -32.33
N LYS A 323 19.06 -22.82 -33.04
CA LYS A 323 19.37 -22.77 -34.48
C LYS A 323 18.08 -22.82 -35.30
N GLY A 324 18.03 -22.06 -36.39
CA GLY A 324 16.94 -22.14 -37.38
C GLY A 324 15.89 -21.02 -37.32
N PHE A 325 15.98 -20.09 -36.38
CA PHE A 325 15.04 -18.99 -36.20
C PHE A 325 15.41 -17.73 -37.00
N SER A 326 15.73 -17.87 -38.28
CA SER A 326 16.26 -16.75 -39.08
C SER A 326 15.29 -15.56 -39.20
N GLN A 327 13.98 -15.77 -39.02
CA GLN A 327 12.96 -14.71 -39.08
C GLN A 327 12.55 -14.15 -37.72
N ALA A 328 13.06 -14.69 -36.61
CA ALA A 328 12.59 -14.29 -35.28
C ALA A 328 13.03 -12.85 -34.96
N GLN A 329 12.05 -12.04 -34.55
CA GLN A 329 12.20 -10.65 -34.15
C GLN A 329 12.11 -10.49 -32.63
N ALA A 330 11.32 -11.34 -31.95
CA ALA A 330 11.15 -11.26 -30.51
C ALA A 330 11.15 -12.63 -29.84
N ILE A 331 11.93 -12.77 -28.75
CA ILE A 331 11.97 -13.99 -27.94
C ILE A 331 11.93 -13.66 -26.45
N SER A 332 11.11 -14.39 -25.70
CA SER A 332 11.01 -14.28 -24.24
C SER A 332 11.29 -15.61 -23.55
N PHE A 333 12.16 -15.57 -22.54
CA PHE A 333 12.50 -16.66 -21.63
C PHE A 333 12.21 -16.26 -20.16
N LEU A 334 11.13 -15.55 -19.87
CA LEU A 334 10.78 -15.18 -18.50
C LEU A 334 10.58 -16.43 -17.62
N ASP A 335 11.13 -16.44 -16.40
CA ASP A 335 10.88 -17.47 -15.37
C ASP A 335 11.31 -18.90 -15.75
N ASN A 336 12.40 -19.09 -16.49
CA ASN A 336 12.81 -20.42 -16.99
C ASN A 336 13.90 -21.13 -16.17
N GLN A 337 14.39 -20.51 -15.10
CA GLN A 337 15.49 -21.03 -14.27
C GLN A 337 16.79 -21.32 -15.05
N ILE A 338 16.98 -20.68 -16.22
CA ILE A 338 18.13 -20.93 -17.11
C ILE A 338 19.42 -20.54 -16.39
N ASN A 339 20.38 -21.45 -16.30
CA ASN A 339 21.70 -21.27 -15.66
C ASN A 339 22.88 -21.64 -16.59
N ILE A 340 22.63 -21.86 -17.87
CA ILE A 340 23.61 -22.33 -18.88
C ILE A 340 23.79 -21.32 -20.01
N ASN A 341 25.00 -21.21 -20.59
CA ASN A 341 25.31 -20.32 -21.72
C ASN A 341 24.28 -20.44 -22.83
N LEU A 342 23.72 -19.32 -23.29
CA LEU A 342 22.83 -19.26 -24.45
C LEU A 342 23.65 -18.84 -25.68
N LYS A 343 23.53 -19.59 -26.77
CA LYS A 343 24.04 -19.19 -28.09
C LYS A 343 22.85 -18.84 -28.96
N PHE A 344 22.93 -17.70 -29.62
CA PHE A 344 21.89 -17.17 -30.48
C PHE A 344 22.29 -17.25 -31.96
N ASP A 345 23.07 -18.27 -32.33
CA ASP A 345 23.51 -18.48 -33.72
C ASP A 345 22.29 -18.60 -34.67
N GLY A 346 22.19 -17.71 -35.65
CA GLY A 346 21.10 -17.70 -36.63
C GLY A 346 19.90 -16.82 -36.28
N LEU A 347 19.99 -15.98 -35.23
CA LEU A 347 18.97 -15.00 -34.83
C LEU A 347 19.28 -13.58 -35.33
N GLU A 348 19.71 -13.45 -36.58
CA GLU A 348 20.21 -12.19 -37.16
C GLU A 348 19.16 -11.05 -37.23
N ASN A 349 17.88 -11.39 -37.12
CA ASN A 349 16.75 -10.44 -37.18
C ASN A 349 16.17 -10.08 -35.81
N LEU A 350 16.72 -10.60 -34.72
CA LEU A 350 16.18 -10.40 -33.39
C LEU A 350 16.33 -8.94 -32.94
N THR A 351 15.22 -8.28 -32.63
CA THR A 351 15.17 -6.90 -32.11
C THR A 351 14.83 -6.87 -30.62
N HIS A 352 14.14 -7.89 -30.09
CA HIS A 352 13.71 -7.96 -28.69
C HIS A 352 14.07 -9.29 -28.04
N LEU A 353 14.78 -9.25 -26.91
CA LEU A 353 15.13 -10.42 -26.12
C LEU A 353 14.86 -10.19 -24.63
N SER A 354 14.09 -11.09 -24.02
CA SER A 354 13.89 -11.12 -22.57
C SER A 354 14.42 -12.40 -21.95
N LEU A 355 15.26 -12.25 -20.95
CA LEU A 355 15.88 -13.28 -20.12
C LEU A 355 15.56 -13.05 -18.63
N LYS A 356 14.46 -12.36 -18.34
CA LYS A 356 14.07 -11.97 -16.98
C LYS A 356 13.82 -13.19 -16.08
N ASN A 357 14.20 -13.06 -14.80
CA ASN A 357 13.98 -14.06 -13.75
C ASN A 357 14.52 -15.45 -14.13
N ASN A 358 15.81 -15.49 -14.44
CA ASN A 358 16.57 -16.70 -14.67
C ASN A 358 17.71 -16.81 -13.64
N ARG A 359 18.66 -17.71 -13.87
CA ARG A 359 19.82 -17.95 -13.01
C ARG A 359 21.12 -17.73 -13.78
N LEU A 360 21.14 -16.74 -14.68
CA LEU A 360 22.31 -16.40 -15.47
C LEU A 360 23.38 -15.81 -14.55
N ASN A 361 24.59 -16.38 -14.56
CA ASN A 361 25.69 -15.98 -13.65
C ASN A 361 27.02 -15.66 -14.36
N TYR A 362 27.08 -15.77 -15.68
CA TYR A 362 28.28 -15.59 -16.50
C TYR A 362 28.06 -14.50 -17.58
N ALA A 363 29.15 -14.14 -18.27
CA ALA A 363 29.15 -13.14 -19.34
C ALA A 363 28.24 -13.53 -20.52
N LEU A 364 27.38 -12.62 -20.99
CA LEU A 364 26.67 -12.75 -22.27
C LEU A 364 27.63 -12.48 -23.46
N SER A 365 28.79 -13.13 -23.44
CA SER A 365 29.81 -12.94 -24.47
C SER A 365 29.41 -13.66 -25.77
N GLY A 366 29.48 -12.93 -26.88
CA GLY A 366 29.25 -13.50 -28.21
C GLY A 366 27.78 -13.68 -28.61
N LEU A 367 26.89 -12.75 -28.23
CA LEU A 367 25.50 -12.76 -28.72
C LEU A 367 25.42 -12.64 -30.25
N GLY A 368 26.23 -11.77 -30.86
CA GLY A 368 26.23 -11.57 -32.32
C GLY A 368 24.92 -10.97 -32.88
N LEU A 369 24.03 -10.50 -32.01
CA LEU A 369 22.70 -9.98 -32.33
C LEU A 369 22.75 -8.50 -32.74
N THR A 370 23.26 -8.23 -33.94
CA THR A 370 23.58 -6.86 -34.38
C THR A 370 22.36 -5.94 -34.53
N LYS A 371 21.16 -6.50 -34.68
CA LYS A 371 19.88 -5.77 -34.77
C LYS A 371 19.12 -5.66 -33.44
N LEU A 372 19.68 -6.16 -32.34
CA LEU A 372 18.99 -6.16 -31.06
C LEU A 372 18.79 -4.72 -30.55
N GLU A 373 17.54 -4.32 -30.34
CA GLU A 373 17.14 -2.99 -29.87
C GLU A 373 16.82 -2.99 -28.37
N THR A 374 16.19 -4.06 -27.87
CA THR A 374 15.77 -4.20 -26.47
C THR A 374 16.29 -5.49 -25.85
N LEU A 375 16.96 -5.37 -24.71
CA LEU A 375 17.46 -6.50 -23.92
C LEU A 375 17.06 -6.38 -22.45
N ILE A 376 16.29 -7.35 -21.97
CA ILE A 376 15.81 -7.41 -20.57
C ILE A 376 16.45 -8.60 -19.88
N ILE A 377 17.28 -8.37 -18.87
CA ILE A 377 17.97 -9.41 -18.09
C ILE A 377 17.78 -9.16 -16.59
N GLU A 378 16.60 -8.72 -16.22
CA GLU A 378 16.25 -8.42 -14.83
C GLU A 378 16.20 -9.71 -13.97
N SER A 379 16.46 -9.59 -12.67
CA SER A 379 16.32 -10.69 -11.69
C SER A 379 17.16 -11.92 -12.08
N ASN A 380 18.46 -11.71 -12.25
CA ASN A 380 19.44 -12.76 -12.53
C ASN A 380 20.58 -12.67 -11.50
N THR A 381 21.66 -13.43 -11.72
CA THR A 381 22.84 -13.46 -10.83
C THR A 381 24.11 -12.96 -11.55
N ILE A 382 23.95 -12.01 -12.48
CA ILE A 382 25.07 -11.50 -13.29
C ILE A 382 25.99 -10.69 -12.38
N ASN A 383 27.28 -11.04 -12.30
CA ASN A 383 28.26 -10.39 -11.42
C ASN A 383 29.34 -9.60 -12.18
N GLN A 384 29.86 -10.13 -13.29
CA GLN A 384 30.89 -9.54 -14.16
C GLN A 384 30.68 -9.98 -15.63
N GLY A 385 31.07 -9.14 -16.59
CA GLY A 385 31.21 -9.56 -18.00
C GLY A 385 30.05 -9.26 -18.94
N LEU A 386 29.53 -8.04 -18.98
CA LEU A 386 28.64 -7.60 -20.07
C LEU A 386 29.44 -7.35 -21.37
N GLU A 387 30.24 -8.32 -21.80
CA GLU A 387 30.90 -8.35 -23.10
C GLU A 387 29.89 -8.69 -24.21
N MET A 388 28.78 -7.93 -24.30
CA MET A 388 27.73 -8.14 -25.31
C MET A 388 28.22 -7.63 -26.67
N ASN A 389 29.22 -8.30 -27.25
CA ASN A 389 29.81 -7.95 -28.54
C ASN A 389 28.82 -8.26 -29.65
N GLY A 390 28.68 -7.34 -30.61
CA GLY A 390 27.73 -7.45 -31.71
C GLY A 390 26.29 -7.14 -31.30
N CYS A 391 26.07 -6.22 -30.35
CA CYS A 391 24.74 -5.70 -29.97
C CYS A 391 24.70 -4.18 -30.13
N ASP A 392 25.25 -3.68 -31.24
CA ASP A 392 25.56 -2.25 -31.43
C ASP A 392 24.31 -1.38 -31.66
N SER A 393 23.16 -2.00 -31.98
CA SER A 393 21.86 -1.34 -32.19
C SER A 393 21.04 -1.17 -30.91
N LEU A 394 21.57 -1.55 -29.74
CA LEU A 394 20.81 -1.56 -28.50
C LEU A 394 20.38 -0.15 -28.08
N THR A 395 19.07 0.02 -27.86
CA THR A 395 18.45 1.28 -27.42
C THR A 395 17.86 1.19 -26.00
N SER A 396 17.46 0.01 -25.54
CA SER A 396 16.97 -0.20 -24.17
C SER A 396 17.63 -1.41 -23.51
N LEU A 397 18.19 -1.21 -22.33
CA LEU A 397 18.88 -2.24 -21.55
C LEU A 397 18.41 -2.22 -20.09
N ARG A 398 17.80 -3.33 -19.66
CA ARG A 398 17.30 -3.51 -18.28
C ARG A 398 18.05 -4.62 -17.56
N LEU A 399 18.73 -4.25 -16.49
CA LEU A 399 19.63 -5.09 -15.70
C LEU A 399 19.25 -5.10 -14.22
N THR A 400 18.02 -4.73 -13.89
CA THR A 400 17.54 -4.59 -12.51
C THR A 400 17.66 -5.89 -11.72
N SER A 401 18.01 -5.84 -10.44
CA SER A 401 18.10 -7.01 -9.55
C SER A 401 19.10 -8.05 -10.06
N ASN A 402 20.35 -7.63 -10.19
CA ASN A 402 21.50 -8.49 -10.49
C ASN A 402 22.59 -8.28 -9.41
N THR A 403 23.80 -8.76 -9.65
CA THR A 403 24.96 -8.59 -8.76
C THR A 403 26.09 -7.82 -9.43
N ILE A 404 25.76 -6.93 -10.38
CA ILE A 404 26.74 -6.18 -11.17
C ILE A 404 27.50 -5.23 -10.24
N GLN A 405 28.82 -5.17 -10.40
CA GLN A 405 29.69 -4.26 -9.63
C GLN A 405 30.28 -3.14 -10.49
N GLU A 406 30.41 -3.35 -11.81
CA GLU A 406 31.02 -2.43 -12.76
C GLU A 406 30.20 -2.33 -14.05
N VAL A 407 30.13 -1.12 -14.63
CA VAL A 407 29.39 -0.87 -15.88
C VAL A 407 30.26 -0.25 -16.98
N LEU A 408 31.58 -0.22 -16.82
CA LEU A 408 32.50 0.40 -17.78
C LEU A 408 32.33 -0.16 -19.21
N LEU A 409 32.08 -1.46 -19.33
CA LEU A 409 31.85 -2.13 -20.62
C LEU A 409 30.56 -1.71 -21.33
N LEU A 410 29.62 -1.06 -20.63
CA LEU A 410 28.38 -0.56 -21.23
C LEU A 410 28.60 0.74 -22.04
N GLN A 411 29.73 1.43 -21.85
CA GLN A 411 30.06 2.67 -22.59
C GLN A 411 30.11 2.48 -24.12
N LYS A 412 30.26 1.23 -24.59
CA LYS A 412 30.27 0.91 -26.03
C LYS A 412 28.90 1.07 -26.70
N PHE A 413 27.80 1.08 -25.94
CA PHE A 413 26.44 1.21 -26.48
C PHE A 413 26.07 2.68 -26.66
N SER A 414 26.64 3.33 -27.67
CA SER A 414 26.41 4.76 -27.91
C SER A 414 24.97 5.13 -28.24
N ASN A 415 24.21 4.17 -28.80
CA ASN A 415 22.80 4.34 -29.18
C ASN A 415 21.82 4.09 -28.03
N LEU A 416 22.32 3.76 -26.83
CA LEU A 416 21.47 3.40 -25.71
C LEU A 416 20.69 4.63 -25.23
N ARG A 417 19.37 4.50 -25.23
CA ARG A 417 18.41 5.54 -24.88
C ARG A 417 17.88 5.37 -23.45
N GLU A 418 17.66 4.12 -23.02
CA GLU A 418 17.16 3.76 -21.71
C GLU A 418 18.12 2.77 -21.02
N LEU A 419 18.53 3.09 -19.80
CA LEU A 419 19.35 2.21 -18.96
C LEU A 419 18.72 2.05 -17.57
N ASN A 420 18.40 0.82 -17.19
CA ASN A 420 17.98 0.51 -15.82
C ASN A 420 18.97 -0.46 -15.17
N ILE A 421 19.68 0.01 -14.15
CA ILE A 421 20.69 -0.75 -13.39
C ILE A 421 20.35 -0.83 -11.89
N ALA A 422 19.09 -0.62 -11.54
CA ALA A 422 18.64 -0.65 -10.15
C ALA A 422 18.89 -2.01 -9.47
N ARG A 423 19.01 -2.03 -8.14
CA ARG A 423 19.17 -3.25 -7.33
C ARG A 423 20.36 -4.09 -7.78
N ASN A 424 21.54 -3.47 -7.80
CA ASN A 424 22.81 -4.12 -8.10
C ASN A 424 23.81 -3.83 -6.95
N THR A 425 25.08 -4.20 -7.13
CA THR A 425 26.14 -3.94 -6.16
C THR A 425 27.19 -2.96 -6.68
N ILE A 426 26.76 -2.02 -7.54
CA ILE A 426 27.65 -1.08 -8.22
C ILE A 426 28.21 -0.11 -7.18
N ASN A 427 29.53 -0.08 -7.04
CA ASN A 427 30.23 0.71 -6.02
C ASN A 427 31.39 1.57 -6.56
N GLN A 428 31.77 1.38 -7.83
CA GLN A 428 32.88 2.12 -8.45
C GLN A 428 32.44 3.49 -8.97
N VAL A 429 33.43 4.33 -9.30
CA VAL A 429 33.21 5.59 -10.02
C VAL A 429 32.43 5.27 -11.28
N LEU A 430 31.20 5.76 -11.32
CA LEU A 430 30.33 5.55 -12.46
C LEU A 430 30.75 6.55 -13.54
N ASN A 431 31.78 6.19 -14.32
CA ASN A 431 32.13 6.92 -15.53
C ASN A 431 31.20 6.45 -16.65
N LEU A 432 30.31 7.33 -17.08
CA LEU A 432 29.28 7.06 -18.07
C LEU A 432 29.57 7.79 -19.39
N GLN A 433 30.85 8.05 -19.67
CA GLN A 433 31.30 8.53 -20.98
C GLN A 433 30.91 7.51 -22.05
N GLY A 434 29.92 7.84 -22.88
CA GLY A 434 29.48 6.96 -23.97
C GLY A 434 27.97 6.93 -24.17
N PHE A 435 27.18 7.24 -23.12
CA PHE A 435 25.71 7.22 -23.17
C PHE A 435 25.11 8.52 -23.73
N LYS A 436 25.65 9.00 -24.84
CA LYS A 436 25.29 10.31 -25.41
C LYS A 436 23.80 10.42 -25.77
N ASP A 437 23.21 9.32 -26.24
CA ASP A 437 21.81 9.27 -26.64
C ASP A 437 20.85 8.85 -25.51
N CYS A 438 21.38 8.62 -24.31
CA CYS A 438 20.58 8.20 -23.16
C CYS A 438 19.74 9.37 -22.64
N TYR A 439 18.41 9.17 -22.57
CA TYR A 439 17.45 10.18 -22.11
C TYR A 439 16.89 9.86 -20.71
N ILE A 440 16.90 8.58 -20.30
CA ILE A 440 16.47 8.13 -18.96
C ILE A 440 17.47 7.12 -18.40
N THR A 441 17.88 7.33 -17.15
CA THR A 441 18.65 6.34 -16.39
C THR A 441 18.17 6.21 -14.93
N THR A 442 18.14 4.97 -14.45
CA THR A 442 17.68 4.62 -13.09
C THR A 442 18.77 3.83 -12.36
N ILE A 443 19.25 4.40 -11.26
CA ILE A 443 20.35 3.92 -10.43
C ILE A 443 19.86 3.82 -8.99
N GLU A 444 18.94 2.89 -8.74
CA GLU A 444 18.31 2.73 -7.44
C GLU A 444 18.90 1.52 -6.69
N ASP A 445 18.91 1.54 -5.36
CA ASP A 445 19.35 0.40 -4.53
C ASP A 445 20.73 -0.16 -4.96
N ASN A 446 21.73 0.72 -4.99
CA ASN A 446 23.12 0.38 -5.32
C ASN A 446 24.06 0.86 -4.22
N LYS A 447 25.37 0.87 -4.48
CA LYS A 447 26.41 1.36 -3.55
C LYS A 447 27.23 2.49 -4.17
N VAL A 448 26.63 3.26 -5.08
CA VAL A 448 27.34 4.31 -5.82
C VAL A 448 27.74 5.41 -4.85
N SER A 449 29.06 5.68 -4.77
CA SER A 449 29.64 6.75 -3.94
C SER A 449 30.35 7.84 -4.75
N ASN A 450 30.41 7.70 -6.08
CA ASN A 450 30.96 8.70 -6.99
C ASN A 450 30.36 8.51 -8.39
N LEU A 451 29.99 9.61 -9.04
CA LEU A 451 29.38 9.70 -10.37
C LEU A 451 30.08 10.83 -11.13
N GLU A 452 30.68 10.47 -12.27
CA GLU A 452 31.17 11.45 -13.23
C GLU A 452 30.12 11.61 -14.33
N CYS A 453 29.49 12.79 -14.40
CA CYS A 453 28.34 13.02 -15.28
C CYS A 453 28.71 13.33 -16.74
N HIS A 454 29.99 13.36 -17.08
CA HIS A 454 30.45 13.60 -18.44
C HIS A 454 30.00 12.47 -19.39
N GLY A 455 29.27 12.80 -20.45
CA GLY A 455 28.82 11.84 -21.48
C GLY A 455 27.30 11.69 -21.63
N PHE A 456 26.50 12.34 -20.77
CA PHE A 456 25.03 12.36 -20.82
C PHE A 456 24.47 13.61 -21.51
N ASP A 457 24.87 13.83 -22.76
CA ASP A 457 24.53 15.06 -23.49
C ASP A 457 23.01 15.23 -23.71
N ASN A 458 22.26 14.13 -23.70
CA ASN A 458 20.81 14.11 -23.94
C ASN A 458 19.95 13.68 -22.73
N LEU A 459 20.53 13.51 -21.54
CA LEU A 459 19.79 12.99 -20.39
C LEU A 459 18.72 13.98 -19.92
N GLU A 460 17.46 13.54 -19.93
CA GLU A 460 16.30 14.33 -19.51
C GLU A 460 15.80 13.91 -18.13
N SER A 461 15.98 12.65 -17.72
CA SER A 461 15.59 12.16 -16.39
C SER A 461 16.67 11.30 -15.74
N LEU A 462 16.99 11.62 -14.49
CA LEU A 462 17.97 10.91 -13.67
C LEU A 462 17.35 10.54 -12.32
N SER A 463 17.30 9.25 -12.01
CA SER A 463 16.94 8.74 -10.68
C SER A 463 18.14 8.04 -10.05
N ILE A 464 18.60 8.54 -8.90
CA ILE A 464 19.61 7.92 -8.05
C ILE A 464 18.98 7.82 -6.67
N VAL A 465 18.48 6.64 -6.27
CA VAL A 465 17.73 6.48 -5.02
C VAL A 465 18.37 5.39 -4.17
N ASN A 466 18.42 5.59 -2.85
CA ASN A 466 18.93 4.59 -1.93
C ASN A 466 20.37 4.14 -2.24
N ASN A 467 21.27 5.11 -2.43
CA ASN A 467 22.72 4.95 -2.52
C ASN A 467 23.40 5.61 -1.30
N THR A 468 24.73 5.53 -1.22
CA THR A 468 25.50 6.04 -0.07
C THR A 468 26.66 6.91 -0.52
N ASN A 469 26.89 8.04 0.16
CA ASN A 469 28.01 8.98 -0.05
C ASN A 469 27.96 9.75 -1.39
N LEU A 470 26.82 10.36 -1.72
CA LEU A 470 26.64 11.15 -2.95
C LEU A 470 27.18 12.60 -2.86
N ASP A 471 27.71 13.03 -1.72
CA ASP A 471 28.12 14.43 -1.52
C ASP A 471 29.29 14.85 -2.43
N THR A 472 29.97 13.86 -3.04
CA THR A 472 31.10 14.06 -3.97
C THR A 472 30.69 14.05 -5.45
N LEU A 473 29.40 13.91 -5.77
CA LEU A 473 28.94 13.85 -7.15
C LEU A 473 29.20 15.16 -7.89
N ASN A 474 29.75 15.07 -9.10
CA ASN A 474 29.90 16.21 -9.99
C ASN A 474 28.79 16.21 -11.05
N PHE A 475 27.81 17.09 -10.90
CA PHE A 475 26.69 17.24 -11.84
C PHE A 475 26.98 18.17 -13.04
N GLU A 476 28.23 18.59 -13.25
CA GLU A 476 28.61 19.35 -14.44
C GLU A 476 28.32 18.56 -15.73
N GLY A 477 27.64 19.21 -16.68
CA GLY A 477 27.39 18.67 -18.02
C GLY A 477 25.95 18.24 -18.30
N PHE A 478 25.09 18.12 -17.28
CA PHE A 478 23.66 17.87 -17.47
C PHE A 478 22.93 19.10 -18.02
N SER A 479 22.97 19.28 -19.33
CA SER A 479 22.43 20.46 -20.02
C SER A 479 20.97 20.35 -20.45
N LYS A 480 20.40 19.13 -20.49
CA LYS A 480 19.01 18.84 -20.91
C LYS A 480 18.11 18.23 -19.83
N LEU A 481 18.62 18.13 -18.60
CA LEU A 481 17.90 17.48 -17.51
C LEU A 481 16.60 18.22 -17.17
N LYS A 482 15.48 17.49 -17.17
CA LYS A 482 14.14 17.97 -16.81
C LYS A 482 13.66 17.45 -15.46
N SER A 483 14.09 16.26 -15.08
CA SER A 483 13.72 15.64 -13.80
C SER A 483 14.91 14.99 -13.11
N LEU A 484 15.03 15.25 -11.81
CA LEU A 484 16.06 14.69 -10.95
C LEU A 484 15.44 14.10 -9.67
N ASN A 485 15.77 12.86 -9.35
CA ASN A 485 15.40 12.21 -8.10
C ASN A 485 16.66 11.73 -7.36
N LEU A 486 16.87 12.25 -6.15
CA LEU A 486 17.98 11.92 -5.24
C LEU A 486 17.47 11.45 -3.86
N SER A 487 16.33 10.78 -3.83
CA SER A 487 15.73 10.33 -2.57
C SER A 487 16.55 9.25 -1.85
N ARG A 488 16.45 9.16 -0.51
CA ARG A 488 17.05 8.08 0.30
C ARG A 488 18.57 7.95 0.21
N ASN A 489 19.31 9.03 -0.05
CA ASN A 489 20.77 9.00 -0.24
C ASN A 489 21.59 9.50 0.96
N HIS A 490 20.95 9.82 2.08
CA HIS A 490 21.58 10.39 3.28
C HIS A 490 22.25 11.75 3.04
N LEU A 491 21.80 12.51 2.04
CA LEU A 491 22.35 13.83 1.70
C LEU A 491 22.18 14.81 2.86
N VAL A 492 23.22 15.57 3.20
CA VAL A 492 23.16 16.65 4.20
C VAL A 492 23.09 18.04 3.54
N GLU A 493 23.67 18.17 2.35
CA GLU A 493 23.70 19.40 1.56
C GLU A 493 23.42 19.12 0.08
N VAL A 494 23.07 20.16 -0.67
CA VAL A 494 22.75 20.06 -2.11
C VAL A 494 23.53 21.07 -2.96
N GLN A 495 24.66 21.59 -2.46
CA GLN A 495 25.46 22.59 -3.17
C GLN A 495 25.96 22.09 -4.53
N PHE A 496 26.23 20.78 -4.65
CA PHE A 496 26.62 20.15 -5.92
C PHE A 496 25.58 20.30 -7.04
N LEU A 497 24.31 20.58 -6.72
CA LEU A 497 23.28 20.85 -7.73
C LEU A 497 23.59 22.11 -8.54
N GLU A 498 24.39 23.04 -8.01
CA GLU A 498 24.83 24.24 -8.74
C GLU A 498 25.65 23.89 -9.99
N GLY A 499 26.25 22.70 -10.05
CA GLY A 499 26.94 22.18 -11.23
C GLY A 499 26.02 21.86 -12.39
N ILE A 500 24.72 21.64 -12.17
CA ILE A 500 23.74 21.37 -13.23
C ILE A 500 23.59 22.62 -14.10
N THR A 501 23.80 22.45 -15.41
CA THR A 501 23.74 23.54 -16.40
C THR A 501 22.39 23.60 -17.13
N SER A 502 21.52 22.62 -16.91
CA SER A 502 20.19 22.57 -17.52
C SER A 502 19.37 23.81 -17.20
N LYS A 503 18.73 24.36 -18.24
CA LYS A 503 17.74 25.43 -18.15
C LYS A 503 16.30 24.91 -18.21
N GLN A 504 16.12 23.59 -18.22
CA GLN A 504 14.83 22.91 -18.42
C GLN A 504 14.43 22.07 -17.20
N LEU A 505 15.12 22.21 -16.06
CA LEU A 505 14.85 21.41 -14.87
C LEU A 505 13.51 21.81 -14.25
N GLU A 506 12.51 20.95 -14.38
CA GLU A 506 11.12 21.18 -13.96
C GLU A 506 10.80 20.45 -12.65
N LYS A 507 11.45 19.32 -12.37
CA LYS A 507 11.15 18.47 -11.21
C LYS A 507 12.39 18.05 -10.43
N VAL A 508 12.35 18.22 -9.11
CA VAL A 508 13.38 17.76 -8.18
C VAL A 508 12.75 17.02 -7.00
N VAL A 509 13.22 15.80 -6.73
CA VAL A 509 12.78 14.95 -5.62
C VAL A 509 13.98 14.64 -4.72
N LEU A 510 13.92 15.02 -3.46
CA LEU A 510 14.98 14.94 -2.44
C LEU A 510 14.49 14.22 -1.17
N ASP A 511 13.47 13.38 -1.30
CA ASP A 511 12.77 12.81 -0.16
C ASP A 511 13.69 11.90 0.68
N THR A 512 13.50 11.90 2.00
CA THR A 512 14.18 11.00 2.93
C THR A 512 15.70 11.16 2.86
N ASN A 513 16.17 12.37 3.18
CA ASN A 513 17.59 12.67 3.34
C ASN A 513 17.80 13.36 4.71
N MET A 514 18.91 14.06 4.90
CA MET A 514 19.24 14.83 6.11
C MET A 514 19.45 16.31 5.80
N ILE A 515 18.86 16.81 4.70
CA ILE A 515 19.12 18.14 4.15
C ILE A 515 18.58 19.22 5.07
N GLU A 516 19.40 20.22 5.40
CA GLU A 516 18.99 21.40 6.17
C GLU A 516 18.74 22.64 5.29
N ASN A 517 19.48 22.75 4.17
CA ASN A 517 19.49 23.91 3.28
C ASN A 517 19.25 23.47 1.83
N ILE A 518 18.38 24.19 1.12
CA ILE A 518 17.99 23.93 -0.28
C ILE A 518 18.26 25.14 -1.21
N ASP A 519 19.17 26.03 -0.81
CA ASP A 519 19.38 27.33 -1.47
C ASP A 519 19.82 27.19 -2.92
N SER A 520 20.56 26.13 -3.24
CA SER A 520 21.00 25.81 -4.60
C SER A 520 19.86 25.55 -5.58
N LEU A 521 18.63 25.25 -5.10
CA LEU A 521 17.46 25.12 -5.96
C LEU A 521 17.00 26.45 -6.57
N SER A 522 17.34 27.59 -5.95
CA SER A 522 16.97 28.93 -6.43
C SER A 522 17.45 29.26 -7.85
N LYS A 523 18.51 28.57 -8.32
CA LYS A 523 19.06 28.71 -9.66
C LYS A 523 18.09 28.26 -10.76
N PHE A 524 17.17 27.34 -10.45
CA PHE A 524 16.31 26.69 -11.44
C PHE A 524 14.93 27.36 -11.49
N ASN A 525 14.85 28.50 -12.16
CA ASN A 525 13.58 29.25 -12.31
C ASN A 525 12.48 28.52 -13.09
N THR A 526 12.77 27.36 -13.68
CA THR A 526 11.84 26.48 -14.38
C THR A 526 11.23 25.39 -13.49
N LEU A 527 11.59 25.32 -12.20
CA LEU A 527 11.02 24.33 -11.29
C LEU A 527 9.51 24.50 -11.11
N ILE A 528 8.79 23.40 -11.31
CA ILE A 528 7.33 23.27 -11.20
C ILE A 528 6.97 22.36 -10.01
N ASP A 529 7.73 21.30 -9.77
CA ASP A 529 7.47 20.28 -8.75
C ASP A 529 8.72 20.03 -7.89
N ILE A 530 8.61 20.35 -6.59
CA ILE A 530 9.65 20.06 -5.60
C ILE A 530 9.06 19.18 -4.51
N SER A 531 9.72 18.05 -4.26
CA SER A 531 9.47 17.21 -3.09
C SER A 531 10.75 17.04 -2.30
N ALA A 532 10.74 17.41 -1.01
CA ALA A 532 11.86 17.25 -0.09
C ALA A 532 11.36 16.77 1.28
N ARG A 533 10.49 15.76 1.28
CA ARG A 533 9.88 15.16 2.47
C ARG A 533 10.93 14.52 3.36
N ASN A 534 10.67 14.40 4.67
CA ASN A 534 11.53 13.70 5.62
C ASN A 534 12.99 14.21 5.54
N ASN A 535 13.18 15.51 5.79
CA ASN A 535 14.48 16.17 5.83
C ASN A 535 14.57 17.03 7.11
N ASN A 536 15.61 17.86 7.24
CA ASN A 536 15.80 18.79 8.35
C ASN A 536 15.66 20.26 7.90
N ILE A 537 14.91 20.54 6.84
CA ILE A 537 14.81 21.87 6.23
C ILE A 537 14.12 22.84 7.19
N ILE A 538 14.71 24.02 7.36
CA ILE A 538 14.21 25.06 8.29
C ILE A 538 13.64 26.27 7.54
N SER A 539 14.26 26.68 6.43
CA SER A 539 13.93 27.90 5.70
C SER A 539 13.57 27.62 4.25
N LEU A 540 12.63 28.39 3.72
CA LEU A 540 12.22 28.37 2.30
C LEU A 540 12.60 29.65 1.56
N SER A 541 13.43 30.50 2.15
CA SER A 541 13.83 31.81 1.59
C SER A 541 14.35 31.73 0.17
N ALA A 542 15.17 30.73 -0.15
CA ALA A 542 15.73 30.61 -1.48
C ALA A 542 14.74 30.17 -2.56
N LEU A 543 13.59 29.61 -2.17
CA LEU A 543 12.55 29.22 -3.11
C LEU A 543 11.67 30.41 -3.53
N MET A 544 11.88 31.61 -2.97
CA MET A 544 10.99 32.77 -3.18
C MET A 544 10.91 33.24 -4.63
N GLU A 545 11.96 33.03 -5.43
CA GLU A 545 12.02 33.47 -6.83
C GLU A 545 11.42 32.44 -7.81
N LEU A 546 11.00 31.27 -7.32
CA LEU A 546 10.48 30.17 -8.14
C LEU A 546 9.00 30.40 -8.51
N SER A 547 8.77 31.37 -9.41
CA SER A 547 7.42 31.80 -9.84
C SER A 547 6.61 30.76 -10.64
N GLN A 548 7.25 29.68 -11.12
CA GLN A 548 6.61 28.59 -11.87
C GLN A 548 6.19 27.41 -10.98
N LEU A 549 6.48 27.47 -9.68
CA LEU A 549 6.23 26.38 -8.75
C LEU A 549 4.71 26.11 -8.62
N GLN A 550 4.30 24.88 -8.90
CA GLN A 550 2.92 24.41 -8.82
C GLN A 550 2.72 23.45 -7.65
N ARG A 551 3.73 22.63 -7.35
CA ARG A 551 3.71 21.66 -6.25
C ARG A 551 4.94 21.79 -5.36
N LEU A 552 4.69 21.84 -4.04
CA LEU A 552 5.74 21.84 -3.02
C LEU A 552 5.37 20.89 -1.87
N ASP A 553 6.14 19.82 -1.71
CA ASP A 553 6.02 18.90 -0.59
C ASP A 553 7.25 18.97 0.33
N LEU A 554 7.03 19.47 1.54
CA LEU A 554 8.02 19.63 2.60
C LEU A 554 7.56 18.93 3.87
N SER A 555 6.72 17.91 3.76
CA SER A 555 6.23 17.16 4.91
C SER A 555 7.37 16.55 5.74
N ASN A 556 7.20 16.51 7.07
CA ASN A 556 8.19 16.01 8.03
C ASN A 556 9.54 16.75 7.90
N ASN A 557 9.52 18.06 8.13
CA ASN A 557 10.70 18.92 8.18
C ASN A 557 10.66 19.77 9.46
N ARG A 558 11.52 20.80 9.54
CA ARG A 558 11.56 21.76 10.63
C ARG A 558 11.24 23.16 10.13
N VAL A 559 10.39 23.27 9.10
CA VAL A 559 10.05 24.55 8.50
C VAL A 559 9.32 25.38 9.54
N HIS A 560 9.97 26.48 9.95
CA HIS A 560 9.37 27.51 10.77
C HIS A 560 8.97 28.69 9.89
N GLN A 561 8.03 29.48 10.37
CA GLN A 561 7.51 30.74 9.81
C GLN A 561 8.38 31.37 8.69
N GLY A 562 7.87 31.39 7.46
CA GLY A 562 8.50 32.04 6.32
C GLY A 562 8.12 33.52 6.23
N ASN A 563 9.08 34.42 6.44
CA ASN A 563 8.93 35.86 6.16
C ASN A 563 8.49 36.10 4.70
N GLN A 564 7.33 36.70 4.44
CA GLN A 564 6.89 37.20 3.12
C GLN A 564 7.07 36.24 1.89
N LEU A 565 7.18 34.93 2.10
CA LEU A 565 7.63 33.99 1.06
C LEU A 565 6.61 33.73 -0.06
N PHE A 566 5.32 33.97 0.19
CA PHE A 566 4.25 33.44 -0.65
C PHE A 566 3.69 34.42 -1.69
N GLN A 567 4.23 35.65 -1.79
CA GLN A 567 3.75 36.61 -2.80
C GLN A 567 4.05 36.16 -4.23
N GLN A 568 5.13 35.40 -4.44
CA GLN A 568 5.61 35.05 -5.78
C GLN A 568 5.06 33.71 -6.32
N TRP A 569 4.56 32.84 -5.45
CA TRP A 569 4.07 31.51 -5.81
C TRP A 569 2.61 31.53 -6.30
N GLN A 570 2.33 32.41 -7.26
CA GLN A 570 0.98 32.60 -7.81
C GLN A 570 0.48 31.39 -8.63
N GLN A 571 1.34 30.44 -8.96
CA GLN A 571 0.99 29.19 -9.67
C GLN A 571 0.85 27.98 -8.73
N LEU A 572 1.15 28.12 -7.43
CA LEU A 572 1.16 27.01 -6.51
C LEU A 572 -0.26 26.50 -6.23
N THR A 573 -0.54 25.26 -6.61
CA THR A 573 -1.82 24.58 -6.42
C THR A 573 -1.78 23.62 -5.25
N ASP A 574 -0.61 23.03 -4.96
CA ASP A 574 -0.48 21.96 -3.98
C ASP A 574 0.68 22.24 -3.01
N LEU A 575 0.34 22.45 -1.74
CA LEU A 575 1.30 22.72 -0.68
C LEU A 575 1.12 21.74 0.48
N ASN A 576 2.14 20.89 0.68
CA ASN A 576 2.18 19.96 1.80
C ASN A 576 3.26 20.36 2.80
N LEU A 577 2.81 20.80 3.97
CA LEU A 577 3.64 21.21 5.10
C LEU A 577 3.32 20.37 6.35
N PHE A 578 2.80 19.15 6.17
CA PHE A 578 2.54 18.21 7.27
C PHE A 578 3.76 18.07 8.19
N ASN A 579 3.53 18.03 9.50
CA ASN A 579 4.55 17.78 10.53
C ASN A 579 5.78 18.71 10.37
N ASN A 580 5.53 20.01 10.55
CA ASN A 580 6.51 21.08 10.55
C ASN A 580 6.31 21.96 11.79
N GLN A 581 6.83 23.17 11.78
CA GLN A 581 6.83 24.06 12.94
C GLN A 581 6.17 25.41 12.64
N ILE A 582 5.07 25.38 11.89
CA ILE A 582 4.32 26.56 11.46
C ILE A 582 3.33 26.98 12.54
N GLU A 583 3.49 28.19 13.07
CA GLU A 583 2.59 28.77 14.07
C GLU A 583 1.55 29.75 13.46
N ASP A 584 1.94 30.52 12.45
CA ASP A 584 1.14 31.61 11.88
C ASP A 584 0.77 31.37 10.41
N LEU A 585 -0.52 31.40 10.13
CA LEU A 585 -1.08 31.11 8.81
C LEU A 585 -1.36 32.36 7.97
N ARG A 586 -1.12 33.58 8.49
CA ARG A 586 -1.42 34.84 7.77
C ARG A 586 -0.67 34.97 6.45
N PHE A 587 0.43 34.26 6.27
CA PHE A 587 1.24 34.36 5.08
C PHE A 587 0.67 33.57 3.89
N PHE A 588 -0.16 32.55 4.14
CA PHE A 588 -0.77 31.75 3.09
C PHE A 588 -1.87 32.51 2.33
N VAL A 589 -2.44 33.56 2.91
CA VAL A 589 -3.62 34.28 2.36
C VAL A 589 -3.39 34.93 0.99
N LEU A 590 -2.15 34.93 0.50
CA LEU A 590 -1.74 35.48 -0.80
C LEU A 590 -1.62 34.41 -1.89
N LEU A 591 -1.80 33.13 -1.55
CA LEU A 591 -1.73 31.99 -2.47
C LEU A 591 -3.11 31.71 -3.10
N ASN A 592 -3.52 32.59 -4.02
CA ASN A 592 -4.88 32.55 -4.58
C ASN A 592 -5.16 31.31 -5.46
N SER A 593 -4.12 30.67 -5.98
CA SER A 593 -4.23 29.48 -6.84
C SER A 593 -4.20 28.17 -6.05
N LEU A 594 -4.03 28.22 -4.73
CA LEU A 594 -3.87 27.05 -3.89
C LEU A 594 -5.19 26.27 -3.80
N LYS A 595 -5.11 24.98 -4.16
CA LYS A 595 -6.24 24.03 -4.13
C LYS A 595 -6.10 23.05 -2.97
N THR A 596 -4.89 22.58 -2.72
CA THR A 596 -4.58 21.60 -1.68
C THR A 596 -3.62 22.21 -0.66
N LEU A 597 -4.01 22.22 0.62
CA LEU A 597 -3.17 22.65 1.72
C LEU A 597 -3.17 21.61 2.86
N ARG A 598 -2.00 21.02 3.14
CA ARG A 598 -1.82 20.11 4.29
C ARG A 598 -0.96 20.76 5.36
N LEU A 599 -1.51 20.94 6.56
CA LEU A 599 -0.94 21.66 7.69
C LEU A 599 -1.00 20.87 9.00
N ASP A 600 -1.48 19.64 8.98
CA ASP A 600 -1.53 18.77 10.14
C ASP A 600 -0.13 18.56 10.76
N GLY A 601 -0.08 18.32 12.08
CA GLY A 601 1.19 18.22 12.81
C GLY A 601 1.97 19.53 13.01
N ASN A 602 1.36 20.70 12.81
CA ASN A 602 1.99 22.00 13.07
C ASN A 602 1.45 22.68 14.35
N PRO A 603 2.27 23.46 15.09
CA PRO A 603 1.88 24.21 16.29
C PRO A 603 1.09 25.51 15.99
N ILE A 604 0.05 25.40 15.17
CA ILE A 604 -0.78 26.52 14.68
C ILE A 604 -1.46 27.27 15.83
N ILE A 605 -1.40 28.61 15.80
CA ILE A 605 -2.04 29.50 16.80
C ILE A 605 -3.48 29.83 16.43
N SER A 606 -3.79 30.00 15.14
CA SER A 606 -5.12 30.36 14.67
C SER A 606 -5.39 29.87 13.26
N VAL A 607 -6.56 29.26 13.06
CA VAL A 607 -7.06 28.86 11.73
C VAL A 607 -7.75 30.01 10.99
N ARG A 608 -8.03 31.13 11.68
CA ARG A 608 -8.79 32.26 11.17
C ARG A 608 -8.24 32.86 9.86
N PRO A 609 -6.91 32.95 9.63
CA PRO A 609 -6.38 33.43 8.37
C PRO A 609 -6.79 32.58 7.16
N LEU A 610 -7.03 31.28 7.34
CA LEU A 610 -7.42 30.38 6.24
C LEU A 610 -8.79 30.72 5.66
N GLN A 611 -9.63 31.52 6.33
CA GLN A 611 -10.91 31.97 5.79
C GLN A 611 -10.75 32.71 4.46
N ALA A 612 -9.62 33.40 4.25
CA ALA A 612 -9.31 34.09 3.00
C ALA A 612 -9.06 33.14 1.82
N LEU A 613 -8.63 31.90 2.10
CA LEU A 613 -8.35 30.87 1.10
C LEU A 613 -9.50 29.88 0.92
N ALA A 614 -10.37 29.78 1.92
CA ALA A 614 -11.36 28.71 2.05
C ALA A 614 -12.40 28.65 0.90
N SER A 615 -12.56 29.71 0.10
CA SER A 615 -13.45 29.71 -1.07
C SER A 615 -12.87 29.03 -2.31
N HIS A 616 -11.54 28.85 -2.38
CA HIS A 616 -10.86 28.28 -3.55
C HIS A 616 -10.10 26.98 -3.24
N LEU A 617 -9.88 26.67 -1.95
CA LEU A 617 -9.34 25.39 -1.54
C LEU A 617 -10.34 24.27 -1.88
N GLU A 618 -9.83 23.19 -2.48
CA GLU A 618 -10.54 21.94 -2.73
C GLU A 618 -10.34 20.97 -1.56
N THR A 619 -9.14 20.99 -0.95
CA THR A 619 -8.77 20.16 0.20
C THR A 619 -7.94 20.95 1.21
N LEU A 620 -8.34 20.91 2.48
CA LEU A 620 -7.56 21.43 3.61
C LEU A 620 -7.44 20.36 4.69
N THR A 621 -6.21 19.99 5.04
CA THR A 621 -5.94 19.14 6.20
C THR A 621 -5.30 19.96 7.31
N ILE A 622 -5.90 19.93 8.51
CA ILE A 622 -5.40 20.63 9.70
C ILE A 622 -5.72 19.82 10.96
N GLY A 623 -4.70 19.57 11.79
CA GLY A 623 -4.81 18.63 12.91
C GLY A 623 -5.22 17.23 12.42
N ASP A 624 -6.27 16.64 13.00
CA ASP A 624 -6.83 15.34 12.60
C ASP A 624 -8.01 15.48 11.62
N ILE A 625 -8.21 16.66 11.04
CA ILE A 625 -9.41 17.00 10.27
C ILE A 625 -9.04 17.31 8.82
N THR A 626 -9.69 16.59 7.89
CA THR A 626 -9.66 16.90 6.46
C THR A 626 -11.00 17.51 6.05
N LEU A 627 -10.95 18.71 5.49
CA LEU A 627 -12.09 19.44 4.96
C LEU A 627 -12.06 19.39 3.43
N THR A 628 -13.19 19.02 2.84
CA THR A 628 -13.42 18.98 1.38
C THR A 628 -14.77 19.60 1.03
N GLY A 629 -14.97 20.04 -0.21
CA GLY A 629 -16.22 20.70 -0.63
C GLY A 629 -16.37 22.12 -0.07
N ASN A 630 -17.43 22.42 0.68
CA ASN A 630 -17.65 23.75 1.25
C ASN A 630 -16.73 24.01 2.46
N ILE A 631 -15.45 24.23 2.21
CA ILE A 631 -14.43 24.46 3.26
C ILE A 631 -14.73 25.75 4.03
N SER A 632 -15.21 26.80 3.37
CA SER A 632 -15.56 28.07 4.02
C SER A 632 -16.58 27.91 5.15
N GLU A 633 -17.64 27.12 4.94
CA GLU A 633 -18.63 26.81 5.98
C GLU A 633 -18.05 25.91 7.08
N GLN A 634 -17.31 24.87 6.69
CA GLN A 634 -16.74 23.91 7.65
C GLN A 634 -15.71 24.56 8.58
N LEU A 635 -14.89 25.48 8.07
CA LEU A 635 -13.88 26.19 8.86
C LEU A 635 -14.52 26.97 10.01
N THR A 636 -15.73 27.52 9.82
CA THR A 636 -16.47 28.22 10.88
C THR A 636 -17.02 27.30 11.98
N LYS A 637 -17.13 26.00 11.69
CA LYS A 637 -17.63 24.97 12.62
C LYS A 637 -16.50 24.25 13.34
N LEU A 638 -15.24 24.51 12.97
CA LEU A 638 -14.10 23.90 13.66
C LEU A 638 -14.08 24.31 15.14
N PRO A 639 -13.80 23.35 16.04
CA PRO A 639 -13.56 23.66 17.43
C PRO A 639 -12.39 24.66 17.59
N PRO A 640 -12.38 25.45 18.67
CA PRO A 640 -11.21 26.24 19.03
C PRO A 640 -9.95 25.37 19.10
N ILE A 641 -8.82 25.96 18.72
CA ILE A 641 -7.51 25.33 18.86
C ILE A 641 -6.79 25.88 20.09
N GLN A 642 -6.07 25.01 20.79
CA GLN A 642 -5.20 25.35 21.90
C GLN A 642 -3.77 24.96 21.53
N GLN A 643 -2.84 25.92 21.62
CA GLN A 643 -1.41 25.64 21.52
C GLN A 643 -0.92 25.15 22.89
N LEU A 644 -0.25 24.02 22.89
CA LEU A 644 0.27 23.34 24.08
C LEU A 644 1.74 22.98 23.88
N GLU A 645 2.36 22.52 24.96
CA GLU A 645 3.77 22.14 24.97
C GLU A 645 3.96 20.89 25.83
N THR A 646 4.76 19.94 25.35
CA THR A 646 5.17 18.73 26.08
C THR A 646 6.68 18.69 26.18
N VAL A 647 7.18 18.11 27.26
CA VAL A 647 8.61 17.90 27.50
C VAL A 647 8.98 16.44 27.26
N THR A 648 10.24 16.20 26.92
CA THR A 648 10.84 14.87 26.89
C THR A 648 12.08 14.88 27.76
N VAL A 649 12.24 13.86 28.61
CA VAL A 649 13.37 13.68 29.52
C VAL A 649 14.15 12.40 29.19
N ASN A 650 15.44 12.42 29.48
CA ASN A 650 16.28 11.21 29.43
C ASN A 650 16.15 10.38 30.72
N ARG A 651 16.86 9.24 30.81
CA ARG A 651 16.88 8.34 32.00
C ARG A 651 17.22 9.02 33.33
N LYS A 652 17.88 10.18 33.31
CA LYS A 652 18.26 10.95 34.51
C LYS A 652 17.21 11.99 34.91
N GLY A 653 16.07 12.04 34.21
CA GLY A 653 15.02 13.03 34.45
C GLY A 653 15.38 14.44 33.94
N LYS A 654 16.43 14.58 33.12
CA LYS A 654 16.80 15.87 32.51
C LYS A 654 16.03 16.07 31.21
N GLU A 655 15.42 17.24 31.07
CA GLU A 655 14.77 17.67 29.82
C GLU A 655 15.77 17.69 28.65
N ILE A 656 15.42 17.01 27.56
CA ILE A 656 16.19 16.89 26.33
C ILE A 656 15.46 17.46 25.12
N ALA A 657 14.13 17.61 25.19
CA ALA A 657 13.33 18.23 24.15
C ALA A 657 12.08 18.88 24.73
N LYS A 658 11.59 19.89 24.02
CA LYS A 658 10.39 20.64 24.35
C LYS A 658 9.66 20.97 23.05
N ASN A 659 8.48 20.39 22.88
CA ASN A 659 7.77 20.41 21.61
C ASN A 659 6.44 21.13 21.77
N LYS A 660 6.23 22.16 20.97
CA LYS A 660 4.92 22.80 20.83
C LYS A 660 4.06 22.02 19.85
N PHE A 661 2.77 21.98 20.11
CA PHE A 661 1.78 21.35 19.23
C PHE A 661 0.42 22.00 19.43
N THR A 662 -0.51 21.66 18.55
CA THR A 662 -1.87 22.21 18.58
C THR A 662 -2.89 21.09 18.66
N VAL A 663 -3.88 21.28 19.52
CA VAL A 663 -5.03 20.37 19.66
C VAL A 663 -6.33 21.12 19.47
N PHE A 664 -7.32 20.44 18.90
CA PHE A 664 -8.70 20.92 18.93
C PHE A 664 -9.30 20.66 20.30
N VAL A 665 -9.89 21.70 20.89
CA VAL A 665 -10.53 21.65 22.20
C VAL A 665 -11.99 22.02 22.05
N ARG A 666 -12.85 21.19 22.63
CA ARG A 666 -14.28 21.45 22.74
C ARG A 666 -14.65 21.52 24.22
N GLU A 667 -15.42 22.54 24.59
CA GLU A 667 -15.96 22.64 25.94
C GLU A 667 -17.40 22.11 26.00
N ILE A 668 -17.61 21.04 26.76
CA ILE A 668 -18.95 20.47 26.98
C ILE A 668 -19.59 21.18 28.19
N PRO A 669 -20.72 21.89 28.03
CA PRO A 669 -21.38 22.56 29.15
C PRO A 669 -22.15 21.54 30.01
N ILE A 670 -21.72 21.34 31.27
CA ILE A 670 -22.47 20.55 32.25
C ILE A 670 -23.56 21.42 32.88
N THR A 671 -23.18 22.63 33.30
CA THR A 671 -24.07 23.69 33.77
C THR A 671 -23.75 25.00 33.06
N LYS A 672 -24.33 26.13 33.50
CA LYS A 672 -23.97 27.45 32.96
C LYS A 672 -22.53 27.86 33.31
N THR A 673 -21.98 27.35 34.41
CA THR A 673 -20.66 27.74 34.94
C THR A 673 -19.64 26.62 34.92
N VAL A 674 -20.09 25.36 34.95
CA VAL A 674 -19.22 24.17 34.96
C VAL A 674 -19.15 23.57 33.56
N LYS A 675 -17.92 23.43 33.04
CA LYS A 675 -17.62 22.88 31.72
C LYS A 675 -16.66 21.70 31.82
N LEU A 676 -16.69 20.83 30.83
CA LEU A 676 -15.77 19.71 30.64
C LEU A 676 -15.01 19.92 29.33
N PRO A 677 -13.74 20.37 29.38
CA PRO A 677 -12.87 20.42 28.21
C PRO A 677 -12.56 19.00 27.71
N VAL A 678 -12.75 18.77 26.42
CA VAL A 678 -12.35 17.54 25.73
C VAL A 678 -11.44 17.88 24.56
N VAL A 679 -10.42 17.06 24.34
CA VAL A 679 -9.45 17.19 23.23
C VAL A 679 -9.71 16.14 22.16
N SER A 680 -9.46 16.48 20.89
CA SER A 680 -9.56 15.53 19.79
C SER A 680 -8.36 14.58 19.80
N ILE A 681 -8.63 13.28 19.83
CA ILE A 681 -7.62 12.22 19.77
C ILE A 681 -7.70 11.61 18.36
N PRO A 682 -6.61 11.69 17.56
CA PRO A 682 -6.59 11.14 16.22
C PRO A 682 -6.79 9.62 16.25
N GLY A 683 -7.36 9.06 15.19
CA GLY A 683 -7.38 7.60 15.02
C GLY A 683 -6.02 7.09 14.57
N GLY A 684 -5.69 5.83 14.88
CA GLY A 684 -4.43 5.26 14.46
C GLY A 684 -4.21 3.82 14.87
N LYS A 685 -3.09 3.25 14.41
CA LYS A 685 -2.58 1.96 14.87
C LYS A 685 -1.42 2.19 15.83
N TYR A 686 -1.37 1.44 16.92
CA TYR A 686 -0.25 1.47 17.86
C TYR A 686 0.01 0.09 18.45
N PHE A 687 1.21 -0.09 19.02
CA PHE A 687 1.51 -1.27 19.80
C PHE A 687 1.17 -1.04 21.27
N MET A 688 0.19 -1.77 21.77
CA MET A 688 -0.25 -1.79 23.16
C MET A 688 0.57 -2.80 23.96
N GLY A 689 0.88 -2.49 25.22
CA GLY A 689 1.62 -3.35 26.13
C GLY A 689 3.14 -3.27 25.98
N GLU A 690 3.85 -4.05 26.79
CA GLU A 690 5.31 -4.11 26.83
C GLU A 690 5.81 -5.57 26.72
N GLY A 691 7.03 -5.74 26.20
CA GLY A 691 7.67 -7.05 26.07
C GLY A 691 6.85 -8.06 25.28
N ASN A 692 6.70 -9.27 25.81
CA ASN A 692 5.98 -10.37 25.16
C ASN A 692 4.45 -10.17 25.08
N SER A 693 3.90 -9.17 25.79
CA SER A 693 2.47 -8.84 25.76
C SER A 693 2.11 -7.81 24.66
N ARG A 694 3.10 -7.36 23.89
CA ARG A 694 2.95 -6.29 22.91
C ARG A 694 2.07 -6.74 21.74
N LYS A 695 0.92 -6.10 21.54
CA LYS A 695 -0.04 -6.37 20.45
C LYS A 695 -0.33 -5.11 19.63
N GLN A 696 -0.53 -5.25 18.32
CA GLN A 696 -0.97 -4.12 17.49
C GLN A 696 -2.48 -3.93 17.64
N VAL A 697 -2.90 -2.69 17.88
CA VAL A 697 -4.30 -2.29 18.08
C VAL A 697 -4.62 -1.12 17.17
N LYS A 698 -5.85 -1.06 16.66
CA LYS A 698 -6.40 0.11 15.95
C LYS A 698 -7.43 0.81 16.84
N VAL A 699 -7.33 2.13 16.95
CA VAL A 699 -8.29 2.98 17.65
C VAL A 699 -8.83 4.01 16.65
N GLU A 700 -10.16 4.16 16.58
CA GLU A 700 -10.79 5.21 15.77
C GLU A 700 -10.63 6.58 16.43
N SER A 701 -10.79 7.69 15.71
CA SER A 701 -10.72 9.02 16.32
C SER A 701 -11.84 9.24 17.34
N PHE A 702 -11.55 9.88 18.47
CA PHE A 702 -12.53 10.17 19.53
C PHE A 702 -12.17 11.45 20.28
N TRP A 703 -13.08 11.94 21.12
CA TRP A 703 -12.76 13.03 22.05
C TRP A 703 -12.52 12.45 23.44
N MET A 704 -11.57 12.99 24.19
CA MET A 704 -11.30 12.57 25.58
C MET A 704 -11.22 13.78 26.49
N SER A 705 -11.72 13.67 27.71
CA SER A 705 -11.59 14.76 28.70
C SER A 705 -10.12 15.09 28.93
N GLN A 706 -9.83 16.39 28.88
CA GLN A 706 -8.46 16.91 28.92
C GLN A 706 -7.74 16.52 30.22
N THR A 707 -8.50 16.33 31.29
CA THR A 707 -8.06 15.89 32.62
C THR A 707 -8.91 14.72 33.11
N GLN A 708 -8.54 14.17 34.27
CA GLN A 708 -9.45 13.41 35.14
C GLN A 708 -10.68 14.26 35.51
N ILE A 709 -11.82 13.61 35.76
CA ILE A 709 -13.05 14.31 36.16
C ILE A 709 -12.85 14.99 37.51
N THR A 710 -13.12 16.29 37.59
CA THR A 710 -12.94 17.06 38.82
C THR A 710 -14.12 16.89 39.79
N GLN A 711 -13.89 17.17 41.07
CA GLN A 711 -14.95 17.15 42.08
C GLN A 711 -16.09 18.14 41.75
N GLU A 712 -15.79 19.30 41.16
CA GLU A 712 -16.81 20.26 40.71
C GLU A 712 -17.66 19.70 39.55
N GLN A 713 -17.02 19.05 38.57
CA GLN A 713 -17.72 18.40 37.45
C GLN A 713 -18.59 17.24 37.95
N TRP A 714 -18.06 16.43 38.86
CA TRP A 714 -18.79 15.35 39.54
C TRP A 714 -20.05 15.86 40.24
N ALA A 715 -19.89 16.85 41.13
CA ALA A 715 -20.99 17.42 41.90
C ALA A 715 -22.08 18.01 40.99
N ALA A 716 -21.69 18.62 39.87
CA ALA A 716 -22.62 19.15 38.87
C ALA A 716 -23.43 18.04 38.17
N VAL A 717 -22.79 16.92 37.79
CA VAL A 717 -23.49 15.77 37.18
C VAL A 717 -24.34 15.01 38.19
N ALA A 718 -23.93 14.92 39.45
CA ALA A 718 -24.71 14.29 40.52
C ALA A 718 -26.07 14.97 40.74
N GLN A 719 -26.21 16.26 40.38
CA GLN A 719 -27.48 17.00 40.42
C GLN A 719 -28.39 16.75 39.21
N LEU A 720 -27.87 16.16 38.12
CA LEU A 720 -28.70 15.80 36.96
C LEU A 720 -29.65 14.64 37.31
N PRO A 721 -30.78 14.49 36.59
CA PRO A 721 -31.73 13.42 36.86
C PRO A 721 -31.09 12.03 36.84
N LYS A 722 -31.33 11.27 37.90
CA LYS A 722 -30.89 9.87 38.05
C LYS A 722 -31.34 9.00 36.88
N ILE A 723 -30.45 8.09 36.46
CA ILE A 723 -30.73 7.02 35.50
C ILE A 723 -30.88 5.68 36.23
N LYS A 724 -29.84 5.20 36.92
CA LYS A 724 -29.83 3.90 37.62
C LYS A 724 -29.59 4.05 39.13
N THR A 725 -28.53 4.75 39.53
CA THR A 725 -28.13 4.88 40.95
C THR A 725 -28.01 6.34 41.39
N ASP A 726 -28.17 6.60 42.69
CA ASP A 726 -27.86 7.90 43.28
C ASP A 726 -26.34 8.11 43.33
N LEU A 727 -25.90 9.37 43.19
CA LEU A 727 -24.49 9.76 43.30
C LEU A 727 -24.33 10.68 44.51
N ASN A 728 -23.40 10.36 45.41
CA ASN A 728 -22.99 11.29 46.46
C ASN A 728 -22.27 12.49 45.80
N PRO A 729 -22.73 13.75 45.96
CA PRO A 729 -22.10 14.90 45.32
C PRO A 729 -20.71 15.25 45.86
N SER A 730 -20.31 14.71 47.02
CA SER A 730 -18.99 14.96 47.63
C SER A 730 -18.39 13.66 48.19
N PRO A 731 -17.97 12.71 47.33
CA PRO A 731 -17.47 11.41 47.76
C PRO A 731 -16.01 11.44 48.23
N SER A 732 -15.22 12.35 47.68
CA SER A 732 -13.76 12.42 47.87
C SER A 732 -13.32 12.58 49.32
N THR A 733 -12.21 11.93 49.66
CA THR A 733 -11.48 12.08 50.92
C THR A 733 -10.81 13.46 51.03
N VAL A 734 -10.14 13.91 49.96
CA VAL A 734 -9.42 15.20 49.94
C VAL A 734 -10.22 16.22 49.15
N GLN A 735 -10.73 17.25 49.81
CA GLN A 735 -11.66 18.21 49.22
C GLN A 735 -10.95 19.28 48.36
N GLY A 736 -11.50 19.56 47.18
CA GLY A 736 -11.09 20.69 46.33
C GLY A 736 -11.74 20.63 44.95
N ASN A 737 -12.32 21.74 44.49
CA ASN A 737 -13.11 21.78 43.25
C ASN A 737 -12.35 21.26 42.01
N GLN A 738 -11.05 21.58 41.91
CA GLN A 738 -10.18 21.19 40.80
C GLN A 738 -9.38 19.90 41.06
N ARG A 739 -9.62 19.22 42.18
CA ARG A 739 -9.03 17.90 42.42
C ARG A 739 -9.81 16.84 41.64
N PRO A 740 -9.17 15.71 41.26
CA PRO A 740 -9.91 14.60 40.70
C PRO A 740 -10.93 14.08 41.71
N VAL A 741 -12.07 13.63 41.21
CA VAL A 741 -12.99 12.85 42.04
C VAL A 741 -12.37 11.48 42.33
N GLU A 742 -12.42 11.07 43.60
CA GLU A 742 -12.02 9.75 44.09
C GLU A 742 -13.09 9.24 45.06
N GLN A 743 -12.91 8.03 45.60
CA GLN A 743 -13.94 7.30 46.37
C GLN A 743 -15.21 7.06 45.54
N VAL A 744 -15.04 6.78 44.24
CA VAL A 744 -16.12 6.43 43.31
C VAL A 744 -15.86 5.06 42.72
N ASN A 745 -16.92 4.25 42.64
CA ASN A 745 -16.82 2.93 42.03
C ASN A 745 -17.14 2.98 40.53
N TRP A 746 -16.89 1.88 39.82
CA TRP A 746 -17.06 1.82 38.37
C TRP A 746 -18.51 2.07 37.94
N TYR A 747 -19.50 1.55 38.70
CA TYR A 747 -20.92 1.75 38.39
C TYR A 747 -21.36 3.21 38.53
N GLU A 748 -20.82 3.93 39.52
CA GLU A 748 -21.08 5.35 39.72
C GLU A 748 -20.43 6.20 38.62
N ALA A 749 -19.23 5.84 38.16
CA ALA A 749 -18.58 6.46 37.01
C ALA A 749 -19.38 6.24 35.71
N GLN A 750 -19.97 5.06 35.53
CA GLN A 750 -20.90 4.77 34.43
C GLN A 750 -22.22 5.56 34.53
N GLU A 751 -22.78 5.73 35.74
CA GLU A 751 -23.94 6.59 35.98
C GLU A 751 -23.63 8.05 35.63
N PHE A 752 -22.45 8.57 35.99
CA PHE A 752 -21.98 9.90 35.59
C PHE A 752 -22.01 10.03 34.05
N CYS A 753 -21.42 9.08 33.35
CA CYS A 753 -21.37 9.05 31.88
C CYS A 753 -22.78 9.06 31.27
N GLN A 754 -23.70 8.23 31.79
CA GLN A 754 -25.08 8.13 31.32
C GLN A 754 -25.89 9.42 31.54
N ARG A 755 -25.75 10.04 32.72
CA ARG A 755 -26.42 11.31 33.03
C ARG A 755 -25.95 12.44 32.11
N LEU A 756 -24.63 12.55 31.91
CA LEU A 756 -24.07 13.57 31.05
C LEU A 756 -24.42 13.32 29.58
N SER A 757 -24.40 12.06 29.13
CA SER A 757 -24.85 11.67 27.79
C SER A 757 -26.28 12.13 27.50
N LYS A 758 -27.20 11.85 28.43
CA LYS A 758 -28.61 12.28 28.32
C LYS A 758 -28.76 13.80 28.30
N LYS A 759 -27.91 14.51 29.04
CA LYS A 759 -27.94 15.98 29.13
C LYS A 759 -27.51 16.64 27.82
N ILE A 760 -26.47 16.13 27.16
CA ILE A 760 -25.90 16.78 25.97
C ILE A 760 -26.37 16.17 24.65
N GLY A 761 -27.02 15.00 24.70
CA GLY A 761 -27.51 14.31 23.50
C GLY A 761 -26.42 13.64 22.67
N GLU A 762 -25.26 13.37 23.27
CA GLU A 762 -24.12 12.66 22.68
C GLU A 762 -23.70 11.52 23.61
N GLU A 763 -23.01 10.52 23.07
CA GLU A 763 -22.60 9.36 23.87
C GLU A 763 -21.28 9.62 24.60
N ILE A 764 -21.34 9.58 25.92
CA ILE A 764 -20.19 9.68 26.83
C ILE A 764 -20.01 8.34 27.53
N LYS A 765 -18.78 7.86 27.57
CA LYS A 765 -18.39 6.59 28.17
C LYS A 765 -17.07 6.71 28.93
N LEU A 766 -16.76 5.71 29.74
CA LEU A 766 -15.38 5.48 30.17
C LEU A 766 -14.54 5.04 28.96
N PRO A 767 -13.23 5.36 28.90
CA PRO A 767 -12.37 4.86 27.85
C PRO A 767 -12.24 3.33 27.93
N THR A 768 -12.15 2.66 26.79
CA THR A 768 -11.61 1.31 26.74
C THR A 768 -10.13 1.32 27.15
N GLU A 769 -9.61 0.16 27.56
CA GLU A 769 -8.20 0.02 27.90
C GLU A 769 -7.29 0.42 26.73
N GLU A 770 -7.64 0.00 25.52
CA GLU A 770 -6.96 0.36 24.28
C GLU A 770 -6.97 1.89 24.05
N GLN A 771 -8.13 2.53 24.20
CA GLN A 771 -8.24 3.99 24.06
C GLN A 771 -7.38 4.72 25.09
N TRP A 772 -7.38 4.26 26.34
CA TRP A 772 -6.62 4.89 27.42
C TRP A 772 -5.11 4.81 27.16
N GLU A 773 -4.58 3.62 26.84
CA GLU A 773 -3.14 3.47 26.62
C GLU A 773 -2.68 4.19 25.35
N TYR A 774 -3.47 4.14 24.27
CA TYR A 774 -3.20 4.92 23.06
C TYR A 774 -3.10 6.42 23.37
N ALA A 775 -4.10 6.92 24.09
CA ALA A 775 -4.18 8.31 24.48
C ALA A 775 -3.03 8.70 25.40
N CYS A 776 -2.64 7.85 26.36
CA CYS A 776 -1.52 8.06 27.27
C CYS A 776 -0.20 8.18 26.52
N ARG A 777 0.07 7.26 25.59
CA ARG A 777 1.31 7.21 24.79
C ARG A 777 1.46 8.41 23.87
N ALA A 778 0.38 8.89 23.25
CA ALA A 778 0.41 10.04 22.34
C ALA A 778 1.55 9.98 21.30
N GLY A 779 1.74 8.80 20.70
CA GLY A 779 2.79 8.53 19.70
C GLY A 779 4.14 8.05 20.25
N THR A 780 4.36 8.04 21.57
CA THR A 780 5.62 7.53 22.15
C THR A 780 5.60 6.01 22.38
N THR A 781 6.79 5.43 22.40
CA THR A 781 7.01 3.99 22.69
C THR A 781 7.71 3.75 24.03
N THR A 782 8.07 4.81 24.73
CA THR A 782 8.75 4.79 26.03
C THR A 782 7.80 4.42 27.18
N PRO A 783 8.32 4.08 28.37
CA PRO A 783 7.49 3.75 29.54
C PRO A 783 6.55 4.88 29.98
N PHE A 784 6.95 6.14 29.78
CA PHE A 784 6.13 7.33 30.01
C PHE A 784 6.08 8.17 28.73
N HIS A 785 5.03 8.98 28.54
CA HIS A 785 4.99 9.92 27.41
C HIS A 785 6.08 11.00 27.49
N PHE A 786 6.65 11.19 28.68
CA PHE A 786 7.81 12.06 28.91
C PHE A 786 9.14 11.41 28.52
N GLY A 787 9.22 10.11 28.27
CA GLY A 787 10.46 9.42 27.93
C GLY A 787 10.77 8.24 28.85
N GLU A 788 12.05 8.02 29.12
CA GLU A 788 12.53 6.82 29.83
C GLU A 788 12.30 6.84 31.34
N THR A 789 11.90 7.98 31.92
CA THR A 789 11.63 8.10 33.36
C THR A 789 10.60 9.18 33.70
N LEU A 790 10.23 9.27 34.98
CA LEU A 790 9.25 10.20 35.55
C LEU A 790 9.89 10.97 36.71
N THR A 791 9.52 12.24 36.90
CA THR A 791 9.98 13.06 38.03
C THR A 791 8.80 13.75 38.71
N ASP A 792 8.99 14.23 39.93
CA ASP A 792 7.98 14.96 40.72
C ASP A 792 7.50 16.29 40.09
N LYS A 793 8.17 16.74 39.02
CA LYS A 793 7.75 17.90 38.20
C LYS A 793 6.85 17.52 37.02
N LEU A 794 6.70 16.22 36.75
CA LEU A 794 6.00 15.69 35.57
C LEU A 794 4.72 14.94 35.93
N ALA A 795 4.57 14.50 37.17
CA ALA A 795 3.42 13.74 37.65
C ALA A 795 3.32 13.76 39.18
N ASN A 796 2.12 13.51 39.70
CA ASN A 796 1.90 13.28 41.12
C ASN A 796 1.88 11.77 41.42
N TYR A 797 2.95 11.26 42.03
CA TYR A 797 3.13 9.86 42.40
C TYR A 797 4.01 9.75 43.64
N ARG A 798 4.32 8.53 44.08
CA ARG A 798 5.25 8.28 45.18
C ARG A 798 6.71 8.49 44.75
N ALA A 799 7.10 9.75 44.64
CA ALA A 799 8.40 10.22 44.12
C ALA A 799 9.59 10.07 45.07
N ASP A 800 9.38 9.53 46.28
CA ASP A 800 10.46 9.07 47.17
C ASP A 800 11.16 7.78 46.65
N ASN A 801 10.71 7.26 45.50
CA ASN A 801 11.27 6.14 44.75
C ASN A 801 11.54 6.54 43.30
N THR A 802 12.52 5.88 42.68
CA THR A 802 12.94 6.11 41.29
C THR A 802 12.57 4.93 40.39
N PHE A 803 12.35 5.21 39.11
CA PHE A 803 12.19 4.24 38.04
C PHE A 803 13.51 3.94 37.33
N ALA A 804 14.32 4.97 37.08
CA ALA A 804 15.59 4.85 36.37
C ALA A 804 16.74 5.54 37.15
N GLU A 805 17.46 6.47 36.51
CA GLU A 805 18.65 7.12 37.05
C GLU A 805 18.37 8.56 37.56
N GLU A 806 17.11 8.97 37.59
CA GLU A 806 16.71 10.26 38.15
C GLU A 806 16.91 10.31 39.67
N SER A 807 16.91 11.53 40.22
CA SER A 807 16.94 11.72 41.68
C SER A 807 15.54 11.57 42.26
N THR A 808 15.45 11.09 43.51
CA THR A 808 14.18 11.09 44.27
C THR A 808 13.63 12.51 44.39
N GLY A 809 12.32 12.64 44.25
CA GLY A 809 11.58 13.90 44.37
C GLY A 809 10.74 14.00 45.64
N THR A 810 9.82 14.96 45.65
CA THR A 810 8.91 15.22 46.78
C THR A 810 7.65 14.36 46.66
N TYR A 811 7.38 13.54 47.68
CA TYR A 811 6.12 12.78 47.77
C TYR A 811 5.02 13.63 48.44
N THR A 812 3.97 13.97 47.69
CA THR A 812 2.86 14.81 48.17
C THR A 812 1.92 14.08 49.15
N GLY A 813 1.72 12.77 49.00
CA GLY A 813 0.89 11.96 49.89
C GLY A 813 -0.62 12.17 49.78
N GLN A 814 -1.08 12.81 48.71
CA GLN A 814 -2.50 13.05 48.40
C GLN A 814 -2.63 13.43 46.92
N THR A 815 -3.88 13.53 46.42
CA THR A 815 -4.16 14.09 45.09
C THR A 815 -3.61 15.52 44.94
N THR A 816 -3.56 16.03 43.72
CA THR A 816 -3.30 17.44 43.40
C THR A 816 -4.41 17.96 42.50
N ASP A 817 -4.49 19.28 42.32
CA ASP A 817 -5.38 19.85 41.31
C ASP A 817 -5.02 19.29 39.93
N VAL A 818 -6.03 18.97 39.12
CA VAL A 818 -5.82 18.45 37.76
C VAL A 818 -5.13 19.49 36.89
N GLY A 819 -4.33 19.04 35.93
CA GLY A 819 -3.58 19.91 35.02
C GLY A 819 -2.37 20.60 35.66
N SER A 820 -1.93 20.16 36.86
CA SER A 820 -0.75 20.72 37.53
C SER A 820 0.58 20.39 36.82
N PHE A 821 0.58 19.36 35.97
CA PHE A 821 1.76 18.86 35.25
C PHE A 821 1.62 19.07 33.74
N PRO A 822 2.71 19.03 32.95
CA PRO A 822 2.62 19.24 31.50
C PRO A 822 1.75 18.17 30.81
N PRO A 823 1.02 18.51 29.73
CA PRO A 823 0.23 17.54 28.98
C PRO A 823 1.12 16.64 28.11
N ASN A 824 0.56 15.52 27.63
CA ASN A 824 1.17 14.70 26.59
C ASN A 824 0.94 15.26 25.18
N GLY A 825 1.49 14.61 24.15
CA GLY A 825 1.39 15.05 22.75
C GLY A 825 -0.02 15.13 22.15
N PHE A 826 -1.05 14.63 22.84
CA PHE A 826 -2.46 14.78 22.46
C PHE A 826 -3.20 15.80 23.32
N GLY A 827 -2.49 16.54 24.17
CA GLY A 827 -3.05 17.60 25.01
C GLY A 827 -3.77 17.08 26.25
N LEU A 828 -3.52 15.84 26.67
CA LEU A 828 -4.08 15.23 27.88
C LEU A 828 -3.14 15.42 29.07
N TYR A 829 -3.72 15.79 30.20
CA TYR A 829 -3.04 16.00 31.47
C TYR A 829 -3.21 14.81 32.39
N ASP A 830 -2.29 14.70 33.35
CA ASP A 830 -2.33 13.72 34.45
C ASP A 830 -2.49 12.27 33.95
N MET A 831 -1.84 11.92 32.84
CA MET A 831 -1.85 10.55 32.29
C MET A 831 -0.95 9.58 33.09
N HIS A 832 -0.15 10.11 34.01
CA HIS A 832 0.74 9.38 34.90
C HIS A 832 0.49 9.86 36.34
N GLY A 833 -0.11 9.02 37.19
CA GLY A 833 -0.38 9.33 38.60
C GLY A 833 -1.65 10.15 38.84
N ASN A 834 -1.63 10.88 39.96
CA ASN A 834 -2.78 11.52 40.61
C ASN A 834 -3.82 10.51 41.08
N VAL A 835 -4.55 9.82 40.20
CA VAL A 835 -5.45 8.70 40.54
C VAL A 835 -5.41 7.63 39.46
N TRP A 836 -5.59 6.37 39.86
CA TRP A 836 -5.94 5.29 38.93
C TRP A 836 -7.26 5.62 38.23
N GLU A 837 -7.39 5.21 36.97
CA GLU A 837 -8.58 5.52 36.19
C GLU A 837 -9.34 4.28 35.74
N TRP A 838 -10.64 4.26 36.06
CA TRP A 838 -11.56 3.24 35.58
C TRP A 838 -11.65 3.22 34.05
N CYS A 839 -11.46 2.04 33.48
CA CYS A 839 -11.72 1.76 32.06
C CYS A 839 -13.00 0.92 31.86
N ASP A 840 -13.61 1.02 30.68
CA ASP A 840 -14.71 0.15 30.25
C ASP A 840 -14.15 -1.15 29.62
N SER A 841 -13.34 -1.87 30.39
CA SER A 841 -12.73 -3.12 29.95
C SER A 841 -12.59 -4.08 31.13
N ASP A 842 -12.87 -5.35 30.88
CA ASP A 842 -12.68 -6.41 31.86
C ASP A 842 -11.20 -6.76 31.97
N TYR A 843 -10.72 -7.01 33.19
CA TYR A 843 -9.29 -7.28 33.37
C TYR A 843 -8.89 -8.67 32.85
N ASP A 844 -9.70 -9.69 33.15
CA ASP A 844 -9.57 -11.04 32.62
C ASP A 844 -10.93 -11.51 32.07
N ASN A 845 -10.94 -12.30 31.00
CA ASN A 845 -12.16 -12.81 30.36
C ASN A 845 -13.11 -13.63 31.28
N ASN A 846 -12.67 -13.96 32.50
CA ASN A 846 -13.38 -14.82 33.46
C ASN A 846 -13.66 -14.16 34.82
N ASN A 847 -13.26 -12.91 35.07
CA ASN A 847 -13.44 -12.24 36.36
C ASN A 847 -14.21 -10.92 36.26
N SER A 848 -15.03 -10.64 37.26
CA SER A 848 -15.85 -9.43 37.40
C SER A 848 -15.09 -8.11 37.59
N ASN A 849 -13.74 -8.14 37.58
CA ASN A 849 -12.91 -6.97 37.86
C ASN A 849 -12.73 -6.10 36.61
N LYS A 850 -12.67 -4.79 36.83
CA LYS A 850 -12.45 -3.79 35.76
C LYS A 850 -11.01 -3.30 35.75
N VAL A 851 -10.54 -2.94 34.57
CA VAL A 851 -9.19 -2.43 34.36
C VAL A 851 -9.04 -1.03 34.96
N LEU A 852 -7.90 -0.82 35.60
CA LEU A 852 -7.39 0.49 36.02
C LEU A 852 -6.11 0.81 35.26
N ARG A 853 -5.96 2.08 34.87
CA ARG A 853 -4.75 2.61 34.20
C ARG A 853 -4.22 3.89 34.85
N GLY A 854 -2.92 4.16 34.65
CA GLY A 854 -2.29 5.45 34.98
C GLY A 854 -1.51 5.54 36.30
N GLY A 855 -1.76 4.66 37.27
CA GLY A 855 -1.19 4.80 38.62
C GLY A 855 -1.82 5.97 39.41
N SER A 856 -1.50 6.09 40.70
CA SER A 856 -2.01 7.14 41.58
C SER A 856 -0.92 7.89 42.33
N TRP A 857 -1.32 8.94 43.05
CA TRP A 857 -0.46 9.69 43.98
C TRP A 857 0.32 8.78 44.94
N GLY A 858 -0.25 7.63 45.34
CA GLY A 858 0.34 6.70 46.32
C GLY A 858 1.25 5.61 45.72
N ASN A 859 1.34 5.50 44.38
CA ASN A 859 2.05 4.40 43.74
C ASN A 859 3.48 4.75 43.31
N PHE A 860 4.35 3.74 43.33
CA PHE A 860 5.70 3.85 42.75
C PHE A 860 5.63 4.12 41.25
N PRO A 861 6.67 4.76 40.67
CA PRO A 861 6.64 5.15 39.26
C PRO A 861 6.52 3.95 38.30
N SER A 862 6.92 2.75 38.71
CA SER A 862 6.72 1.52 37.94
C SER A 862 5.25 1.24 37.60
N TYR A 863 4.33 1.64 38.48
CA TYR A 863 2.87 1.48 38.29
C TYR A 863 2.24 2.65 37.50
N CYS A 864 3.01 3.72 37.25
CA CYS A 864 2.52 4.89 36.52
C CYS A 864 2.84 4.82 35.03
N ARG A 865 3.45 3.73 34.53
CA ARG A 865 3.83 3.59 33.12
C ARG A 865 2.60 3.52 32.22
N SER A 866 2.75 3.93 30.96
CA SER A 866 1.67 3.88 29.96
C SER A 866 1.11 2.47 29.79
N ALA A 867 1.98 1.44 29.84
CA ALA A 867 1.61 0.04 29.68
C ALA A 867 1.14 -0.65 30.97
N ASP A 868 1.35 -0.02 32.14
CA ASP A 868 0.98 -0.64 33.41
C ASP A 868 -0.55 -0.66 33.55
N ARG A 869 -1.05 -1.79 34.07
CA ARG A 869 -2.48 -2.00 34.30
C ARG A 869 -2.68 -2.68 35.63
N SER A 870 -3.70 -2.22 36.34
CA SER A 870 -4.18 -2.85 37.56
C SER A 870 -5.64 -3.27 37.38
N PHE A 871 -6.20 -3.87 38.41
CA PHE A 871 -7.60 -4.27 38.44
C PHE A 871 -8.21 -3.99 39.79
N TYR A 872 -9.51 -3.78 39.79
CA TYR A 872 -10.25 -3.63 41.03
C TYR A 872 -11.70 -4.06 40.86
N ASP A 873 -12.34 -4.42 41.98
CA ASP A 873 -13.74 -4.79 41.99
C ASP A 873 -14.59 -3.56 41.64
N PRO A 874 -15.52 -3.65 40.65
CA PRO A 874 -16.30 -2.52 40.17
C PRO A 874 -17.23 -1.89 41.22
N GLY A 875 -17.50 -2.58 42.33
CA GLY A 875 -18.31 -2.08 43.45
C GLY A 875 -17.52 -1.33 44.53
N ASN A 876 -16.19 -1.50 44.58
CA ASN A 876 -15.36 -0.94 45.63
C ASN A 876 -14.96 0.52 45.36
N ARG A 877 -14.64 1.24 46.43
CA ARG A 877 -14.23 2.66 46.44
C ARG A 877 -12.92 2.81 47.20
N THR A 878 -12.00 3.61 46.67
CA THR A 878 -10.74 3.97 47.33
C THR A 878 -10.41 5.43 47.04
N ASP A 879 -9.51 6.00 47.84
CA ASP A 879 -9.05 7.39 47.76
C ASP A 879 -7.99 7.67 46.69
N ASP A 880 -7.67 6.64 45.89
CA ASP A 880 -6.67 6.68 44.83
C ASP A 880 -7.23 6.24 43.46
N ILE A 881 -8.54 5.98 43.34
CA ILE A 881 -9.22 5.64 42.09
C ILE A 881 -10.26 6.71 41.71
N GLY A 882 -10.12 7.24 40.50
CA GLY A 882 -11.06 8.12 39.82
C GLY A 882 -11.31 7.67 38.38
N PHE A 883 -11.59 8.61 37.48
CA PHE A 883 -11.79 8.31 36.05
C PHE A 883 -11.71 9.56 35.17
N ARG A 884 -11.61 9.32 33.86
CA ARG A 884 -11.82 10.30 32.79
C ARG A 884 -12.82 9.75 31.78
N VAL A 885 -13.29 10.57 30.85
CA VAL A 885 -14.35 10.16 29.91
C VAL A 885 -13.98 10.39 28.46
N VAL A 886 -14.64 9.65 27.57
CA VAL A 886 -14.57 9.82 26.12
C VAL A 886 -15.93 10.20 25.55
N VAL A 887 -15.94 10.97 24.46
CA VAL A 887 -17.12 11.23 23.64
C VAL A 887 -16.98 10.50 22.32
N VAL A 888 -17.94 9.64 22.02
CA VAL A 888 -17.97 8.89 20.76
C VAL A 888 -18.45 9.82 19.66
N ARG A 889 -17.66 10.01 18.60
CA ARG A 889 -18.11 10.77 17.41
C ARG A 889 -19.33 10.03 16.84
N ARG A 890 -20.45 10.73 16.65
CA ARG A 890 -21.51 10.22 15.77
C ARG A 890 -20.93 10.20 14.36
N THR A 891 -20.72 9.00 13.83
CA THR A 891 -20.39 8.78 12.42
C THR A 891 -21.45 9.38 11.51
#